data_AF-A0A7W1G0S4-F1
#
_entry.id   AF-A0A7W1G0S4-F1
#
_cell.length_a   1.000
_cell.length_b   1.000
_cell.length_c   1.000
_cell.angle_alpha   90.00
_cell.angle_beta   90.00
_cell.angle_gamma   90.00
#
_symmetry.space_group_name_H-M   'P 1'
#
loop_
_entity.id
_entity.type
_entity.pdbx_description
1 polymer ?
#
loop_
_entity_poly.entity_id
_entity_poly.type
_entity_poly.pdbx_seq_one_letter_code
_entity_poly.pdbx_strand_id
1 'polypeptide(L)'
;ATQQDDNHQDNLFDYGYIGKFNQTRQNSYTLETRDKYDVDGDGVNDTVTAFFHDGFDDINLSFTPGDKNPTGTKYTEQFYRYAGTARNLGDVLRAQGLANGSQPNSVYSLWNNTGFQYNGYEKYQQSQFRVVANFAADIKNHEIKVGFEYEQRTERDFFINPVGLWGRMRALANSHLTTQLDTVPILNPGLQLSTSSPFPFYDFNRKNDGTQNEFDRNIRKKLGYNVNGTDMIDIDSYDPSTFSLDMFSADDLYDLTGTSLINYYGYDHTGKKLTGKPSVDDFFTKKDANGNFTRQIGAYQPIYISGYLQDKFDFKDLKFNVGLRIDRFDANQPVLKDKYLLYETKTASEVNYSQFNTTRPSNIGDDYSVYVDNKDNPTKIVGYRKEDVWYNSLGKEVDPSTLTGSSTADGRINPYLVDPASAKAKTISPKVFEDYTPQINFMPRIAFAFPISDQANFFAHYDVLTQRPPNGNRMDPAQFLSMENNPGVVLNNANLKPEKTVDYELGFTQVLNEKQNSALTLSTFYREQRDMLQITNVYLAYPISYYTYDNIDFGTSKGFSIAYDLRRSNGVQLNASYTLQFANATGSSTFDNSSLAASGKGNIRTAHATNSDQRHSVVLNIDYRFFGGKDYKGPKLTLKKGGDKEKTINVLENVGANATFFAGSGTPYSKQSNVTPTVQGGVNNTAILKGENNGSYLPWNY
;
A
#
# COMPACT_ATOMS: atom_id res chain seq x y z
N ALA A 1 -10.66 -7.69 14.24
CA ALA A 1 -9.46 -7.97 15.04
C ALA A 1 -8.83 -6.63 15.42
N THR A 2 -8.13 -6.60 16.54
CA THR A 2 -7.34 -5.42 16.94
C THR A 2 -5.90 -5.89 17.13
N GLN A 3 -4.96 -5.22 16.48
CA GLN A 3 -3.53 -5.40 16.69
C GLN A 3 -3.02 -4.15 17.41
N GLN A 4 -2.31 -4.36 18.51
CA GLN A 4 -1.89 -3.28 19.40
C GLN A 4 -0.67 -3.72 20.20
N ASP A 5 -0.03 -2.77 20.86
CA ASP A 5 1.03 -3.06 21.83
C ASP A 5 0.43 -3.81 23.02
N ASP A 6 1.18 -4.78 23.55
CA ASP A 6 0.72 -5.63 24.65
C ASP A 6 0.60 -4.88 25.98
N ASN A 7 1.41 -3.84 26.18
CA ASN A 7 1.42 -3.02 27.38
C ASN A 7 0.46 -1.82 27.29
N HIS A 8 0.45 -1.12 26.15
CA HIS A 8 -0.31 0.14 26.01
C HIS A 8 -1.73 -0.03 25.49
N GLN A 9 -1.98 -1.06 24.67
CA GLN A 9 -3.29 -1.34 24.09
C GLN A 9 -3.91 -0.13 23.37
N ASP A 10 -5.08 0.35 23.77
CA ASP A 10 -5.76 1.51 23.20
C ASP A 10 -5.37 2.85 23.84
N ASN A 11 -4.41 2.87 24.76
CA ASN A 11 -3.84 4.09 25.35
C ASN A 11 -2.78 4.69 24.41
N LEU A 12 -3.24 5.22 23.27
CA LEU A 12 -2.36 5.65 22.17
C LEU A 12 -1.27 6.65 22.59
N PHE A 13 -1.53 7.53 23.56
CA PHE A 13 -0.55 8.53 23.99
C PHE A 13 0.55 7.95 24.91
N ASP A 14 0.37 6.74 25.45
CA ASP A 14 1.37 6.06 26.28
C ASP A 14 2.55 5.54 25.44
N TYR A 15 2.32 5.16 24.18
CA TYR A 15 3.30 4.53 23.28
C TYR A 15 4.59 5.34 23.12
N GLY A 16 4.47 6.66 23.03
CA GLY A 16 5.59 7.59 22.86
C GLY A 16 6.06 8.24 24.16
N TYR A 17 5.48 7.90 25.31
CA TYR A 17 5.72 8.65 26.54
C TYR A 17 6.97 8.16 27.31
N ILE A 18 7.87 9.09 27.58
CA ILE A 18 9.14 8.91 28.29
C ILE A 18 9.11 9.58 29.67
N GLY A 19 8.39 10.70 29.80
CA GLY A 19 8.23 11.44 31.05
C GLY A 19 7.81 12.89 30.83
N LYS A 20 7.72 13.64 31.93
CA LYS A 20 7.35 15.06 31.88
C LYS A 20 8.57 15.93 31.70
N PHE A 21 8.53 16.82 30.73
CA PHE A 21 9.52 17.86 30.50
C PHE A 21 8.87 19.21 30.80
N ASN A 22 9.42 19.98 31.74
CA ASN A 22 8.93 21.33 32.00
C ASN A 22 9.96 22.35 31.55
N GLN A 23 9.63 23.08 30.48
CA GLN A 23 10.45 24.13 29.92
C GLN A 23 10.30 25.44 30.71
N THR A 24 11.43 25.94 31.21
CA THR A 24 11.54 27.29 31.77
C THR A 24 12.05 28.22 30.68
N ARG A 25 11.35 29.35 30.48
CA ARG A 25 11.70 30.39 29.52
C ARG A 25 11.86 31.74 30.22
N GLN A 26 12.69 32.59 29.66
CA GLN A 26 12.79 34.00 30.03
C GLN A 26 12.73 34.88 28.79
N ASN A 27 12.36 36.15 28.96
CA ASN A 27 12.41 37.14 27.87
C ASN A 27 13.89 37.48 27.60
N SER A 28 14.27 37.53 26.32
CA SER A 28 15.54 38.09 25.85
C SER A 28 15.35 39.58 25.53
N TYR A 29 16.41 40.38 25.67
CA TYR A 29 16.34 41.82 25.42
C TYR A 29 17.58 42.31 24.68
N THR A 30 17.37 43.19 23.70
CA THR A 30 18.44 43.93 23.02
C THR A 30 18.30 45.42 23.28
N LEU A 31 19.43 46.07 23.57
CA LEU A 31 19.52 47.52 23.74
C LEU A 31 19.55 48.19 22.37
N GLU A 32 18.51 48.97 22.07
CA GLU A 32 18.40 49.67 20.80
C GLU A 32 17.78 51.06 20.99
N THR A 33 18.01 51.94 20.02
CA THR A 33 17.27 53.20 19.88
C THR A 33 16.24 53.04 18.78
N ARG A 34 14.95 53.24 19.08
CA ARG A 34 13.86 53.09 18.11
C ARG A 34 13.04 54.39 18.02
N ASP A 35 12.72 54.81 16.80
CA ASP A 35 12.02 56.10 16.50
C ASP A 35 10.50 55.97 16.31
N LYS A 36 9.84 54.98 16.95
CA LYS A 36 8.48 54.55 16.56
C LYS A 36 7.61 53.99 17.69
N TYR A 37 7.85 54.39 18.93
CA TYR A 37 7.03 53.91 20.04
C TYR A 37 6.46 55.08 20.82
N ASP A 38 5.15 55.11 20.89
CA ASP A 38 4.41 55.88 21.88
C ASP A 38 4.58 55.18 23.22
N VAL A 39 5.53 55.67 24.02
CA VAL A 39 5.90 55.05 25.30
C VAL A 39 5.12 55.61 26.49
N ASP A 40 4.45 56.75 26.33
CA ASP A 40 3.65 57.41 27.37
C ASP A 40 2.13 57.34 27.10
N GLY A 41 1.72 56.80 25.96
CA GLY A 41 0.35 56.56 25.56
C GLY A 41 -0.37 57.80 25.01
N ASP A 42 0.37 58.82 24.58
CA ASP A 42 -0.17 60.11 24.11
C ASP A 42 -0.56 60.12 22.61
N GLY A 43 -0.26 59.05 21.89
CA GLY A 43 -0.50 58.87 20.46
C GLY A 43 0.63 59.38 19.56
N VAL A 44 1.77 59.80 20.11
CA VAL A 44 2.95 60.33 19.40
C VAL A 44 4.12 59.35 19.56
N ASN A 45 4.83 59.08 18.47
CA ASN A 45 6.00 58.22 18.53
C ASN A 45 7.21 59.00 19.08
N ASP A 46 7.82 58.48 20.15
CA ASP A 46 9.07 58.98 20.69
C ASP A 46 10.30 58.24 20.13
N THR A 47 11.44 58.91 20.18
CA THR A 47 12.76 58.27 20.07
C THR A 47 13.21 57.83 21.45
N VAL A 48 13.26 56.52 21.67
CA VAL A 48 13.62 55.95 22.98
C VAL A 48 14.78 54.96 22.84
N THR A 49 15.80 55.13 23.68
CA THR A 49 16.86 54.13 23.89
C THR A 49 16.47 53.26 25.09
N ALA A 50 16.19 51.99 24.84
CA ALA A 50 15.73 51.05 25.85
C ALA A 50 16.13 49.61 25.52
N PHE A 51 16.04 48.74 26.51
CA PHE A 51 16.08 47.30 26.29
C PHE A 51 14.70 46.85 25.81
N PHE A 52 14.63 46.36 24.58
CA PHE A 52 13.39 45.87 24.00
C PHE A 52 13.40 44.34 24.01
N HIS A 53 12.34 43.75 24.55
CA HIS A 53 12.09 42.33 24.45
C HIS A 53 12.07 41.93 22.97
N ASP A 54 12.92 40.98 22.59
CA ASP A 54 13.13 40.59 21.20
C ASP A 54 12.93 39.09 20.95
N GLY A 55 12.65 38.31 22.01
CA GLY A 55 12.40 36.89 21.92
C GLY A 55 12.34 36.19 23.27
N PHE A 56 12.24 34.87 23.24
CA PHE A 56 12.21 34.04 24.43
C PHE A 56 13.36 33.05 24.41
N ASP A 57 14.16 33.07 25.47
CA ASP A 57 15.25 32.12 25.67
C ASP A 57 14.76 30.93 26.49
N ASP A 58 14.97 29.72 25.96
CA ASP A 58 14.88 28.47 26.71
C ASP A 58 16.11 28.36 27.62
N ILE A 59 15.93 28.44 28.94
CA ILE A 59 17.06 28.48 29.90
C ILE A 59 17.25 27.21 30.70
N ASN A 60 16.18 26.45 30.92
CA ASN A 60 16.24 25.20 31.66
C ASN A 60 15.08 24.29 31.28
N LEU A 61 15.39 23.02 31.05
CA LEU A 61 14.41 21.96 30.90
C LEU A 61 14.57 21.01 32.09
N SER A 62 13.51 20.88 32.88
CA SER A 62 13.48 19.88 33.96
C SER A 62 12.79 18.61 33.48
N PHE A 63 13.22 17.46 33.99
CA PHE A 63 12.67 16.16 33.61
C PHE A 63 12.19 15.38 34.83
N THR A 64 10.96 14.88 34.75
CA THR A 64 10.39 13.91 35.69
C THR A 64 10.18 12.59 34.97
N PRO A 65 10.86 11.50 35.38
CA PRO A 65 10.75 10.19 34.74
C PRO A 65 9.30 9.68 34.67
N GLY A 66 8.90 9.19 33.50
CA GLY A 66 7.62 8.48 33.31
C GLY A 66 7.72 6.98 33.64
N ASP A 67 6.56 6.32 33.69
CA ASP A 67 6.42 4.90 34.03
C ASP A 67 5.94 4.02 32.86
N LYS A 68 5.53 4.62 31.74
CA LYS A 68 4.99 3.90 30.56
C LYS A 68 6.06 3.17 29.77
N ASN A 69 7.27 3.71 29.67
CA ASN A 69 8.41 3.06 29.03
C ASN A 69 9.65 3.07 29.94
N PRO A 70 9.67 2.27 31.03
CA PRO A 70 10.70 2.38 32.05
C PRO A 70 12.13 2.20 31.52
N THR A 71 12.33 1.36 30.51
CA THR A 71 13.65 1.14 29.90
C THR A 71 14.05 2.27 28.95
N GLY A 72 13.12 2.85 28.19
CA GLY A 72 13.36 4.05 27.39
C GLY A 72 13.63 5.29 28.25
N THR A 73 12.89 5.46 29.35
CA THR A 73 13.06 6.55 30.31
C THR A 73 14.49 6.64 30.88
N LYS A 74 15.18 5.50 31.02
CA LYS A 74 16.56 5.46 31.52
C LYS A 74 17.55 6.22 30.65
N TYR A 75 17.31 6.36 29.34
CA TYR A 75 18.18 7.14 28.45
C TYR A 75 18.25 8.61 28.90
N THR A 76 17.08 9.19 29.18
CA THR A 76 16.97 10.59 29.59
C THR A 76 17.39 10.78 31.05
N GLU A 77 17.08 9.83 31.94
CA GLU A 77 17.61 9.85 33.31
C GLU A 77 19.14 9.84 33.35
N GLN A 78 19.78 9.02 32.50
CA GLN A 78 21.24 8.99 32.40
C GLN A 78 21.78 10.31 31.87
N PHE A 79 21.14 10.91 30.86
CA PHE A 79 21.51 12.25 30.39
C PHE A 79 21.52 13.26 31.54
N TYR A 80 20.45 13.41 32.30
CA TYR A 80 20.42 14.37 33.42
C TYR A 80 21.39 14.01 34.55
N ARG A 81 21.65 12.71 34.78
CA ARG A 81 22.63 12.27 35.77
C ARG A 81 24.06 12.66 35.41
N TYR A 82 24.44 12.62 34.13
CA TYR A 82 25.82 12.82 33.69
C TYR A 82 26.09 14.20 33.08
N ALA A 83 25.17 14.74 32.28
CA ALA A 83 25.30 16.05 31.64
C ALA A 83 24.81 17.21 32.54
N GLY A 84 23.99 16.91 33.55
CA GLY A 84 23.54 17.86 34.58
C GLY A 84 22.34 18.70 34.18
N THR A 85 22.37 19.41 33.04
CA THR A 85 21.29 20.34 32.64
C THR A 85 21.05 20.35 31.13
N ALA A 86 19.79 20.52 30.71
CA ALA A 86 19.40 20.85 29.34
C ALA A 86 18.72 22.21 29.31
N ARG A 87 18.89 22.97 28.22
CA ARG A 87 18.10 24.19 27.98
C ARG A 87 16.77 23.86 27.34
N ASN A 88 16.75 22.90 26.42
CA ASN A 88 15.56 22.46 25.70
C ASN A 88 15.66 20.99 25.26
N LEU A 89 14.59 20.46 24.63
CA LEU A 89 14.54 19.07 24.17
C LEU A 89 15.65 18.74 23.15
N GLY A 90 16.12 19.74 22.40
CA GLY A 90 17.21 19.56 21.44
C GLY A 90 18.53 19.17 22.11
N ASP A 91 18.83 19.67 23.31
CA ASP A 91 20.00 19.25 24.08
C ASP A 91 19.90 17.78 24.50
N VAL A 92 18.72 17.36 24.98
CA VAL A 92 18.44 15.97 25.38
C VAL A 92 18.66 15.04 24.20
N LEU A 93 18.06 15.35 23.05
CA LEU A 93 18.14 14.51 21.84
C LEU A 93 19.56 14.46 21.27
N ARG A 94 20.30 15.59 21.23
CA ARG A 94 21.70 15.61 20.76
C ARG A 94 22.60 14.72 21.62
N ALA A 95 22.32 14.64 22.91
CA ALA A 95 23.04 13.77 23.85
C ALA A 95 22.51 12.32 23.90
N GLN A 96 21.69 11.91 22.91
CA GLN A 96 21.09 10.57 22.83
C GLN A 96 20.08 10.23 23.94
N GLY A 97 19.61 11.22 24.69
CA GLY A 97 18.40 11.09 25.50
C GLY A 97 17.14 11.01 24.62
N LEU A 98 16.03 10.58 25.20
CA LEU A 98 14.75 10.46 24.51
C LEU A 98 13.78 11.57 24.96
N ALA A 99 13.07 12.16 24.01
CA ALA A 99 11.89 12.99 24.27
C ALA A 99 10.60 12.17 24.06
N ASN A 100 9.45 12.70 24.47
CA ASN A 100 8.20 12.02 24.10
C ASN A 100 8.03 12.00 22.57
N GLY A 101 7.62 10.85 22.05
CA GLY A 101 7.56 10.54 20.62
C GLY A 101 8.91 10.19 19.98
N SER A 102 9.96 9.97 20.77
CA SER A 102 11.26 9.49 20.28
C SER A 102 11.45 8.01 20.58
N GLN A 103 12.25 7.33 19.76
CA GLN A 103 12.66 5.94 19.97
C GLN A 103 14.19 5.82 20.02
N PRO A 104 14.75 4.85 20.76
CA PRO A 104 16.17 4.58 20.75
C PRO A 104 16.71 4.29 19.34
N ASN A 105 17.93 4.75 19.06
CA ASN A 105 18.65 4.40 17.84
C ASN A 105 18.97 2.89 17.80
N SER A 106 18.85 2.30 16.62
CA SER A 106 19.19 0.89 16.37
C SER A 106 20.69 0.61 16.57
N VAL A 107 21.02 -0.58 17.07
CA VAL A 107 22.39 -1.04 17.28
C VAL A 107 22.96 -1.59 15.97
N TYR A 108 24.02 -0.95 15.45
CA TYR A 108 24.65 -1.25 14.15
C TYR A 108 23.69 -1.22 12.94
N SER A 109 22.52 -0.61 13.12
CA SER A 109 21.39 -0.71 12.19
C SER A 109 20.91 -2.15 11.94
N LEU A 110 21.15 -3.06 12.89
CA LEU A 110 20.74 -4.47 12.81
C LEU A 110 19.60 -4.79 13.78
N TRP A 111 19.64 -4.21 14.98
CA TRP A 111 18.73 -4.57 16.07
C TRP A 111 18.12 -3.32 16.70
N ASN A 112 16.84 -3.40 17.03
CA ASN A 112 16.21 -2.41 17.90
C ASN A 112 16.87 -2.45 19.28
N ASN A 113 17.06 -1.28 19.88
CA ASN A 113 17.70 -1.18 21.19
C ASN A 113 16.67 -1.39 22.32
N THR A 114 17.16 -1.57 23.55
CA THR A 114 16.30 -1.66 24.73
C THR A 114 15.47 -0.39 24.90
N GLY A 115 14.18 -0.51 25.25
CA GLY A 115 13.27 0.63 25.37
C GLY A 115 12.64 1.08 24.06
N PHE A 116 12.89 0.39 22.95
CA PHE A 116 12.16 0.57 21.70
C PHE A 116 10.73 0.03 21.84
N GLN A 117 9.74 0.92 21.74
CA GLN A 117 8.31 0.59 21.83
C GLN A 117 7.75 0.22 20.46
N TYR A 118 6.82 -0.73 20.40
CA TYR A 118 6.08 -1.02 19.17
C TYR A 118 5.27 0.22 18.77
N ASN A 119 5.24 0.57 17.48
CA ASN A 119 4.59 1.80 17.00
C ASN A 119 3.46 1.47 16.01
N GLY A 120 2.43 0.77 16.49
CA GLY A 120 1.28 0.42 15.68
C GLY A 120 0.04 0.15 16.52
N TYR A 121 -1.09 0.66 16.06
CA TYR A 121 -2.41 0.29 16.56
C TYR A 121 -3.36 0.17 15.37
N GLU A 122 -3.99 -1.00 15.21
CA GLU A 122 -4.81 -1.34 14.06
C GLU A 122 -6.15 -1.96 14.49
N LYS A 123 -7.25 -1.52 13.88
CA LYS A 123 -8.58 -2.13 13.96
C LYS A 123 -9.01 -2.60 12.57
N TYR A 124 -8.74 -3.87 12.28
CA TYR A 124 -9.17 -4.49 11.03
C TYR A 124 -10.51 -5.23 11.17
N GLN A 125 -11.46 -4.99 10.27
CA GLN A 125 -12.70 -5.76 10.19
C GLN A 125 -13.02 -6.18 8.76
N GLN A 126 -13.12 -7.49 8.54
CA GLN A 126 -13.67 -8.09 7.32
C GLN A 126 -14.93 -8.88 7.64
N SER A 127 -15.98 -8.69 6.85
CA SER A 127 -17.20 -9.48 6.90
C SER A 127 -17.64 -9.88 5.49
N GLN A 128 -18.25 -11.04 5.35
CA GLN A 128 -18.72 -11.59 4.07
C GLN A 128 -20.17 -12.01 4.21
N PHE A 129 -21.01 -11.56 3.30
CA PHE A 129 -22.35 -12.11 3.07
C PHE A 129 -22.32 -12.89 1.76
N ARG A 130 -22.70 -14.16 1.80
CA ARG A 130 -22.60 -15.07 0.66
C ARG A 130 -23.83 -15.96 0.57
N VAL A 131 -24.42 -16.04 -0.62
CA VAL A 131 -25.51 -16.95 -0.97
C VAL A 131 -25.05 -17.80 -2.13
N VAL A 132 -25.11 -19.13 -1.97
CA VAL A 132 -24.71 -20.09 -3.00
C VAL A 132 -25.83 -21.10 -3.20
N ALA A 133 -26.17 -21.37 -4.45
CA ALA A 133 -27.08 -22.44 -4.85
C ALA A 133 -26.37 -23.33 -5.86
N ASN A 134 -26.49 -24.65 -5.70
CA ASN A 134 -25.95 -25.64 -6.63
C ASN A 134 -27.00 -26.72 -6.87
N PHE A 135 -27.20 -27.08 -8.14
CA PHE A 135 -28.10 -28.12 -8.59
C PHE A 135 -27.30 -29.09 -9.45
N ALA A 136 -27.52 -30.39 -9.24
CA ALA A 136 -26.93 -31.44 -10.05
C ALA A 136 -28.01 -32.47 -10.38
N ALA A 137 -28.06 -32.92 -11.63
CA ALA A 137 -28.99 -33.94 -12.08
C ALA A 137 -28.35 -34.83 -13.14
N ASP A 138 -28.54 -36.13 -12.99
CA ASP A 138 -28.16 -37.13 -13.99
C ASP A 138 -29.37 -37.44 -14.87
N ILE A 139 -29.26 -37.15 -16.17
CA ILE A 139 -30.32 -37.37 -17.17
C ILE A 139 -29.74 -38.20 -18.30
N LYS A 140 -30.05 -39.51 -18.31
CA LYS A 140 -29.48 -40.48 -19.25
C LYS A 140 -27.95 -40.47 -19.17
N ASN A 141 -27.28 -40.06 -20.24
CA ASN A 141 -25.82 -40.00 -20.35
C ASN A 141 -25.26 -38.61 -20.00
N HIS A 142 -26.07 -37.70 -19.46
CA HIS A 142 -25.68 -36.33 -19.12
C HIS A 142 -25.70 -36.13 -17.60
N GLU A 143 -24.60 -35.61 -17.04
CA GLU A 143 -24.45 -35.14 -15.67
C GLU A 143 -24.45 -33.60 -15.73
N ILE A 144 -25.64 -33.00 -15.56
CA ILE A 144 -25.83 -31.55 -15.65
C ILE A 144 -25.65 -30.92 -14.28
N LYS A 145 -24.82 -29.89 -14.19
CA LYS A 145 -24.57 -29.07 -13.01
C LYS A 145 -24.87 -27.61 -13.30
N VAL A 146 -25.64 -26.98 -12.43
CA VAL A 146 -25.95 -25.55 -12.46
C VAL A 146 -25.62 -24.97 -11.11
N GLY A 147 -25.01 -23.80 -11.07
CA GLY A 147 -24.87 -23.08 -9.82
C GLY A 147 -24.90 -21.58 -9.98
N PHE A 148 -25.15 -20.94 -8.85
CA PHE A 148 -25.24 -19.49 -8.70
C PHE A 148 -24.57 -19.09 -7.39
N GLU A 149 -23.89 -17.95 -7.41
CA GLU A 149 -23.29 -17.35 -6.23
C GLU A 149 -23.46 -15.84 -6.25
N TYR A 150 -23.93 -15.29 -5.13
CA TYR A 150 -23.85 -13.88 -4.79
C TYR A 150 -22.94 -13.72 -3.58
N GLU A 151 -21.96 -12.83 -3.65
CA GLU A 151 -21.08 -12.49 -2.55
C GLU A 151 -20.92 -10.98 -2.44
N GLN A 152 -21.06 -10.45 -1.23
CA GLN A 152 -20.63 -9.10 -0.89
C GLN A 152 -19.65 -9.16 0.28
N ARG A 153 -18.46 -8.62 0.08
CA ARG A 153 -17.49 -8.41 1.16
C ARG A 153 -17.64 -7.02 1.72
N THR A 154 -17.19 -6.82 2.95
CA THR A 154 -17.10 -5.50 3.54
C THR A 154 -15.84 -5.46 4.39
N GLU A 155 -14.93 -4.59 4.00
CA GLU A 155 -13.62 -4.42 4.61
C GLU A 155 -13.53 -3.02 5.23
N ARG A 156 -12.90 -2.94 6.40
CA ARG A 156 -12.62 -1.71 7.13
C ARG A 156 -11.27 -1.84 7.79
N ASP A 157 -10.58 -0.71 7.86
CA ASP A 157 -9.32 -0.62 8.58
C ASP A 157 -9.21 0.74 9.25
N PHE A 158 -8.57 0.76 10.41
CA PHE A 158 -8.11 1.97 11.06
C PHE A 158 -6.73 1.64 11.64
N PHE A 159 -5.72 2.33 11.15
CA PHE A 159 -4.34 2.19 11.57
C PHE A 159 -3.81 3.55 12.04
N ILE A 160 -3.04 3.55 13.12
CA ILE A 160 -2.33 4.73 13.61
C ILE A 160 -0.92 4.36 14.09
N ASN A 161 0.03 5.28 13.87
CA ASN A 161 1.39 5.29 14.40
C ASN A 161 1.48 6.18 15.65
N PRO A 162 1.11 5.68 16.83
CA PRO A 162 0.88 6.50 18.02
C PRO A 162 2.11 7.22 18.60
N VAL A 163 3.33 6.69 18.40
CA VAL A 163 4.56 7.35 18.89
C VAL A 163 4.68 8.76 18.29
N GLY A 164 4.29 8.93 17.02
CA GLY A 164 4.36 10.22 16.32
C GLY A 164 3.36 11.28 16.82
N LEU A 165 2.36 10.90 17.63
CA LEU A 165 1.36 11.83 18.16
C LEU A 165 2.01 12.95 18.99
N TRP A 166 3.04 12.65 19.78
CA TRP A 166 3.75 13.66 20.57
C TRP A 166 4.44 14.72 19.72
N GLY A 167 5.09 14.31 18.62
CA GLY A 167 5.67 15.24 17.66
C GLY A 167 4.59 16.10 16.98
N ARG A 168 3.46 15.48 16.62
CA ARG A 168 2.34 16.18 15.99
C ARG A 168 1.67 17.18 16.93
N MET A 169 1.40 16.79 18.18
CA MET A 169 0.86 17.69 19.20
C MET A 169 1.75 18.89 19.42
N ARG A 170 3.08 18.70 19.50
CA ARG A 170 4.05 19.80 19.59
C ARG A 170 4.00 20.74 18.39
N ALA A 171 3.82 20.22 17.18
CA ALA A 171 3.74 21.03 15.96
C ALA A 171 2.43 21.81 15.83
N LEU A 172 1.33 21.24 16.35
CA LEU A 172 0.01 21.87 16.31
C LEU A 172 -0.19 22.87 17.46
N ALA A 173 0.30 22.54 18.65
CA ALA A 173 0.20 23.41 19.81
C ALA A 173 0.97 24.71 19.58
N ASN A 174 0.30 25.82 19.83
CA ASN A 174 0.82 27.18 19.65
C ASN A 174 1.09 27.57 18.18
N SER A 175 0.55 26.86 17.19
CA SER A 175 0.83 27.13 15.76
C SER A 175 0.44 28.54 15.31
N HIS A 176 -0.52 29.18 15.98
CA HIS A 176 -0.96 30.55 15.71
C HIS A 176 -0.06 31.62 16.33
N LEU A 177 0.93 31.23 17.15
CA LEU A 177 1.86 32.15 17.77
C LEU A 177 3.08 32.31 16.87
N THR A 178 3.28 33.52 16.36
CA THR A 178 4.43 33.79 15.50
C THR A 178 5.71 33.99 16.31
N THR A 179 6.86 33.83 15.66
CA THR A 179 8.15 34.24 16.23
C THR A 179 8.29 35.75 16.38
N GLN A 180 7.41 36.53 15.71
CA GLN A 180 7.33 37.97 15.90
C GLN A 180 6.55 38.29 17.16
N LEU A 181 7.02 39.29 17.90
CA LEU A 181 6.28 39.90 18.99
C LEU A 181 5.27 40.90 18.43
N ASP A 182 4.29 41.29 19.23
CA ASP A 182 3.43 42.42 18.90
C ASP A 182 4.21 43.73 18.90
N THR A 183 3.53 44.83 18.57
CA THR A 183 4.16 46.15 18.42
C THR A 183 3.87 47.08 19.59
N VAL A 184 3.18 46.60 20.64
CA VAL A 184 2.72 47.43 21.74
C VAL A 184 3.67 47.25 22.93
N PRO A 185 4.51 48.25 23.25
CA PRO A 185 5.49 48.12 24.30
C PRO A 185 4.82 48.18 25.67
N ILE A 186 5.24 47.33 26.58
CA ILE A 186 4.78 47.28 27.97
C ILE A 186 5.97 47.55 28.88
N LEU A 187 5.97 48.68 29.61
CA LEU A 187 7.08 48.99 30.51
C LEU A 187 7.22 47.92 31.61
N ASN A 188 8.43 47.40 31.79
CA ASN A 188 8.78 46.44 32.84
C ASN A 188 9.65 47.11 33.93
N PRO A 189 9.02 47.77 34.92
CA PRO A 189 9.75 48.46 35.99
C PRO A 189 10.49 47.50 36.92
N GLY A 190 10.01 46.26 37.06
CA GLY A 190 10.61 45.25 37.93
C GLY A 190 12.00 44.84 37.44
N LEU A 191 12.15 44.61 36.14
CA LEU A 191 13.43 44.20 35.57
C LEU A 191 14.45 45.35 35.60
N GLN A 192 14.00 46.57 35.34
CA GLN A 192 14.83 47.77 35.47
C GLN A 192 15.40 47.92 36.89
N LEU A 193 14.56 47.73 37.92
CA LEU A 193 14.98 47.77 39.32
C LEU A 193 15.95 46.65 39.67
N SER A 194 15.70 45.42 39.21
CA SER A 194 16.55 44.26 39.53
C SER A 194 17.93 44.28 38.87
N THR A 195 18.06 44.93 37.71
CA THR A 195 19.32 44.99 36.94
C THR A 195 20.13 46.27 37.19
N SER A 196 19.56 47.25 37.92
CA SER A 196 20.16 48.59 38.10
C SER A 196 20.54 49.27 36.77
N SER A 197 19.77 48.98 35.71
CA SER A 197 20.02 49.53 34.37
C SER A 197 19.67 51.02 34.30
N PRO A 198 20.50 51.86 33.65
CA PRO A 198 20.16 53.26 33.37
C PRO A 198 19.09 53.40 32.26
N PHE A 199 18.73 52.33 31.56
CA PHE A 199 17.72 52.30 30.49
C PHE A 199 16.48 51.49 30.91
N PRO A 200 15.26 51.89 30.49
CA PRO A 200 14.04 51.13 30.75
C PRO A 200 14.00 49.81 29.95
N PHE A 201 13.18 48.87 30.42
CA PHE A 201 12.90 47.61 29.73
C PHE A 201 11.45 47.61 29.24
N TYR A 202 11.23 47.22 27.99
CA TYR A 202 9.89 47.07 27.41
C TYR A 202 9.66 45.63 26.99
N ASP A 203 8.56 45.06 27.48
CA ASP A 203 8.01 43.78 27.06
C ASP A 203 7.07 43.95 25.87
N PHE A 204 6.83 42.84 25.18
CA PHE A 204 5.86 42.71 24.08
C PHE A 204 5.16 41.37 24.22
N ASN A 205 3.88 41.29 23.88
CA ASN A 205 3.20 40.01 23.89
C ASN A 205 3.57 39.20 22.64
N ARG A 206 3.32 37.89 22.70
CA ARG A 206 3.38 37.07 21.48
C ARG A 206 2.29 37.52 20.52
N LYS A 207 2.64 37.58 19.24
CA LYS A 207 1.67 37.89 18.19
C LYS A 207 0.89 36.63 17.79
N ASN A 208 -0.43 36.75 17.82
CA ASN A 208 -1.36 35.77 17.25
C ASN A 208 -1.61 36.14 15.78
N ASP A 209 -1.31 35.24 14.84
CA ASP A 209 -1.55 35.46 13.40
C ASP A 209 -2.95 35.02 12.93
N GLY A 210 -3.77 34.48 13.82
CA GLY A 210 -5.10 33.96 13.53
C GLY A 210 -5.11 32.55 12.94
N THR A 211 -3.96 31.91 12.74
CA THR A 211 -3.84 30.58 12.12
C THR A 211 -3.76 29.47 13.17
N GLN A 212 -4.92 29.12 13.73
CA GLN A 212 -4.98 28.14 14.82
C GLN A 212 -5.62 26.82 14.34
N ASN A 213 -5.00 25.70 14.70
CA ASN A 213 -5.51 24.36 14.38
C ASN A 213 -6.53 23.88 15.44
N GLU A 214 -7.27 22.82 15.12
CA GLU A 214 -8.34 22.31 15.98
C GLU A 214 -7.80 21.71 17.29
N PHE A 215 -6.70 20.96 17.20
CA PHE A 215 -5.98 20.45 18.37
C PHE A 215 -5.61 21.56 19.37
N ASP A 216 -5.02 22.67 18.90
CA ASP A 216 -4.59 23.76 19.78
C ASP A 216 -5.79 24.43 20.49
N ARG A 217 -6.90 24.64 19.77
CA ARG A 217 -8.15 25.15 20.38
C ARG A 217 -8.66 24.22 21.47
N ASN A 218 -8.71 22.92 21.19
CA ASN A 218 -9.26 21.92 22.10
C ASN A 218 -8.38 21.71 23.33
N ILE A 219 -7.06 21.71 23.19
CA ILE A 219 -6.16 21.60 24.34
C ILE A 219 -6.19 22.87 25.21
N ARG A 220 -6.25 24.08 24.63
CA ARG A 220 -6.43 25.32 25.41
C ARG A 220 -7.69 25.29 26.24
N LYS A 221 -8.81 24.89 25.62
CA LYS A 221 -10.10 24.75 26.29
C LYS A 221 -10.03 23.71 27.42
N LYS A 222 -9.39 22.56 27.17
CA LYS A 222 -9.20 21.50 28.19
C LYS A 222 -8.39 21.99 29.39
N LEU A 223 -7.39 22.84 29.16
CA LEU A 223 -6.50 23.38 30.19
C LEU A 223 -7.05 24.66 30.86
N GLY A 224 -8.19 25.19 30.40
CA GLY A 224 -8.79 26.40 30.95
C GLY A 224 -8.15 27.70 30.48
N TYR A 225 -7.33 27.67 29.43
CA TYR A 225 -6.76 28.87 28.81
C TYR A 225 -7.77 29.60 27.93
N ASN A 226 -7.49 30.87 27.64
CA ASN A 226 -8.18 31.56 26.55
C ASN A 226 -7.86 30.85 25.23
N VAL A 227 -8.90 30.40 24.53
CA VAL A 227 -8.77 29.67 23.26
C VAL A 227 -7.99 30.49 22.24
N ASN A 228 -8.21 31.80 22.14
CA ASN A 228 -7.47 32.67 21.22
C ASN A 228 -6.27 33.36 21.89
N GLY A 229 -5.88 32.89 23.07
CA GLY A 229 -4.83 33.46 23.89
C GLY A 229 -3.42 33.22 23.34
N THR A 230 -2.46 33.88 23.96
CA THR A 230 -1.03 33.88 23.60
C THR A 230 -0.17 33.08 24.58
N ASP A 231 -0.81 32.38 25.53
CA ASP A 231 -0.15 31.49 26.48
C ASP A 231 0.53 30.34 25.74
N MET A 232 1.78 30.05 26.09
CA MET A 232 2.51 28.91 25.54
C MET A 232 2.11 27.62 26.26
N ILE A 233 1.70 26.62 25.49
CA ILE A 233 1.45 25.27 25.99
C ILE A 233 2.68 24.41 25.73
N ASP A 234 3.29 23.91 26.81
CA ASP A 234 4.37 22.93 26.74
C ASP A 234 3.78 21.51 26.77
N ILE A 235 3.60 20.91 25.60
CA ILE A 235 2.94 19.60 25.45
C ILE A 235 3.62 18.51 26.29
N ASP A 236 4.94 18.48 26.31
CA ASP A 236 5.72 17.46 27.01
C ASP A 236 5.65 17.57 28.54
N SER A 237 5.05 18.63 29.09
CA SER A 237 4.85 18.79 30.54
C SER A 237 3.64 18.02 31.09
N TYR A 238 2.74 17.58 30.21
CA TYR A 238 1.48 16.94 30.58
C TYR A 238 1.54 15.42 30.56
N ASP A 239 0.64 14.80 31.33
CA ASP A 239 0.47 13.35 31.36
C ASP A 239 -0.28 12.85 30.10
N PRO A 240 -0.01 11.64 29.57
CA PRO A 240 -0.72 11.08 28.42
C PRO A 240 -2.24 11.14 28.54
N SER A 241 -2.79 10.95 29.76
CA SER A 241 -4.23 11.01 30.04
C SER A 241 -4.88 12.38 29.80
N THR A 242 -4.08 13.42 29.59
CA THR A 242 -4.54 14.75 29.19
C THR A 242 -5.10 14.74 27.77
N PHE A 243 -4.61 13.84 26.92
CA PHE A 243 -4.82 13.87 25.47
C PHE A 243 -5.77 12.78 24.98
N SER A 244 -6.45 13.07 23.87
CA SER A 244 -7.41 12.17 23.25
C SER A 244 -7.50 12.46 21.74
N LEU A 245 -7.82 11.46 20.91
CA LEU A 245 -7.87 11.64 19.44
C LEU A 245 -8.99 12.58 18.99
N ASP A 246 -10.06 12.74 19.76
CA ASP A 246 -11.17 13.66 19.46
C ASP A 246 -10.78 15.14 19.62
N MET A 247 -9.60 15.44 20.18
CA MET A 247 -9.06 16.80 20.18
C MET A 247 -8.62 17.26 18.79
N PHE A 248 -8.35 16.32 17.88
CA PHE A 248 -7.81 16.59 16.56
C PHE A 248 -8.93 16.65 15.52
N SER A 249 -8.78 17.54 14.54
CA SER A 249 -9.49 17.38 13.26
C SER A 249 -8.89 16.21 12.46
N ALA A 250 -9.58 15.75 11.41
CA ALA A 250 -8.99 14.74 10.52
C ALA A 250 -7.74 15.28 9.80
N ASP A 251 -7.76 16.53 9.36
CA ASP A 251 -6.62 17.20 8.73
C ASP A 251 -5.46 17.44 9.73
N ASP A 252 -5.76 17.57 11.03
CA ASP A 252 -4.74 17.61 12.07
C ASP A 252 -3.99 16.28 12.22
N LEU A 253 -4.56 15.13 11.81
CA LEU A 253 -3.90 13.82 11.89
C LEU A 253 -3.33 13.34 10.56
N TYR A 254 -3.96 13.72 9.44
CA TYR A 254 -3.37 13.56 8.12
C TYR A 254 -2.18 14.52 7.97
N ASP A 255 -0.98 14.02 8.18
CA ASP A 255 0.22 14.78 7.79
C ASP A 255 0.35 14.73 6.26
N LEU A 256 -0.29 15.68 5.58
CA LEU A 256 -0.22 15.83 4.13
C LEU A 256 1.19 16.18 3.63
N THR A 257 2.16 16.44 4.52
CA THR A 257 3.53 16.85 4.21
C THR A 257 4.60 15.84 4.62
N GLY A 258 4.20 14.70 5.20
CA GLY A 258 5.12 13.69 5.75
C GLY A 258 4.50 12.29 5.82
N THR A 259 5.01 11.44 6.71
CA THR A 259 4.46 10.10 6.94
C THR A 259 3.14 10.24 7.70
N SER A 260 2.01 10.03 7.02
CA SER A 260 0.68 10.08 7.64
C SER A 260 0.65 9.24 8.92
N LEU A 261 0.22 9.85 10.02
CA LEU A 261 0.10 9.15 11.30
C LEU A 261 -1.05 8.15 11.28
N ILE A 262 -2.07 8.40 10.44
CA ILE A 262 -3.27 7.58 10.34
C ILE A 262 -3.52 7.08 8.92
N ASN A 263 -4.16 5.92 8.82
CA ASN A 263 -4.80 5.42 7.61
C ASN A 263 -6.12 4.79 8.02
N TYR A 264 -7.23 5.10 7.34
CA TYR A 264 -8.51 4.51 7.71
C TYR A 264 -9.50 4.46 6.56
N TYR A 265 -10.45 3.53 6.67
CA TYR A 265 -11.65 3.45 5.85
C TYR A 265 -12.73 2.64 6.55
N GLY A 266 -13.98 3.10 6.46
CA GLY A 266 -15.11 2.59 7.23
C GLY A 266 -15.05 2.86 8.74
N TYR A 267 -14.04 3.61 9.18
CA TYR A 267 -13.94 4.29 10.47
C TYR A 267 -13.79 5.81 10.23
N ASP A 268 -14.02 6.63 11.24
CA ASP A 268 -13.57 8.03 11.25
C ASP A 268 -12.12 8.15 11.71
N HIS A 269 -11.59 9.37 11.71
CA HIS A 269 -10.20 9.67 12.10
C HIS A 269 -9.87 9.34 13.56
N THR A 270 -10.89 9.07 14.39
CA THR A 270 -10.72 8.64 15.79
C THR A 270 -10.78 7.12 15.97
N GLY A 271 -11.03 6.38 14.88
CA GLY A 271 -11.15 4.92 14.89
C GLY A 271 -12.53 4.43 15.35
N LYS A 272 -13.56 5.29 15.29
CA LYS A 272 -14.95 4.89 15.50
C LYS A 272 -15.58 4.45 14.20
N LYS A 273 -16.27 3.30 14.24
CA LYS A 273 -16.86 2.68 13.04
C LYS A 273 -17.97 3.56 12.45
N LEU A 274 -17.92 3.77 11.14
CA LEU A 274 -18.96 4.48 10.41
C LEU A 274 -20.20 3.58 10.21
N THR A 275 -21.38 4.18 10.38
CA THR A 275 -22.68 3.52 10.18
C THR A 275 -23.25 3.73 8.78
N GLY A 276 -22.86 4.82 8.10
CA GLY A 276 -23.28 5.14 6.73
C GLY A 276 -22.28 4.71 5.65
N LYS A 277 -22.58 5.06 4.41
CA LYS A 277 -21.67 4.95 3.26
C LYS A 277 -21.31 6.36 2.76
N PRO A 278 -20.29 7.00 3.36
CA PRO A 278 -19.76 8.25 2.83
C PRO A 278 -19.40 8.11 1.36
N SER A 279 -19.76 9.10 0.57
CA SER A 279 -19.34 9.20 -0.82
C SER A 279 -17.92 9.80 -0.92
N VAL A 280 -17.29 9.71 -2.09
CA VAL A 280 -16.04 10.44 -2.34
C VAL A 280 -16.22 11.95 -2.25
N ASP A 281 -17.42 12.45 -2.56
CA ASP A 281 -17.77 13.87 -2.38
C ASP A 281 -17.69 14.27 -0.90
N ASP A 282 -18.26 13.47 -0.01
CA ASP A 282 -18.20 13.75 1.44
C ASP A 282 -16.75 13.94 1.94
N PHE A 283 -15.79 13.20 1.39
CA PHE A 283 -14.38 13.35 1.77
C PHE A 283 -13.80 14.73 1.40
N PHE A 284 -14.21 15.29 0.26
CA PHE A 284 -13.69 16.56 -0.25
C PHE A 284 -14.50 17.78 0.20
N THR A 285 -15.79 17.61 0.54
CA THR A 285 -16.70 18.74 0.76
C THR A 285 -17.33 18.80 2.15
N LYS A 286 -17.50 17.66 2.83
CA LYS A 286 -18.23 17.61 4.10
C LYS A 286 -17.40 18.13 5.26
N LYS A 287 -17.95 19.15 5.93
CA LYS A 287 -17.37 19.78 7.13
C LYS A 287 -18.17 19.48 8.39
N ASP A 288 -17.49 19.48 9.53
CA ASP A 288 -18.12 19.41 10.85
C ASP A 288 -18.64 20.80 11.31
N ALA A 289 -19.16 20.86 12.54
CA ALA A 289 -19.69 22.09 13.13
C ALA A 289 -18.62 23.18 13.34
N ASN A 290 -17.35 22.80 13.41
CA ASN A 290 -16.21 23.71 13.59
C ASN A 290 -15.61 24.14 12.25
N GLY A 291 -16.17 23.69 11.12
CA GLY A 291 -15.73 24.03 9.77
C GLY A 291 -14.56 23.17 9.26
N ASN A 292 -14.17 22.12 9.99
CA ASN A 292 -13.09 21.21 9.60
C ASN A 292 -13.63 20.12 8.67
N PHE A 293 -12.84 19.68 7.68
CA PHE A 293 -13.25 18.57 6.83
C PHE A 293 -13.30 17.26 7.62
N THR A 294 -14.38 16.51 7.46
CA THR A 294 -14.59 15.24 8.20
C THR A 294 -13.75 14.08 7.64
N ARG A 295 -13.30 14.20 6.39
CA ARG A 295 -12.47 13.21 5.67
C ARG A 295 -12.97 11.77 5.81
N GLN A 296 -14.28 11.55 5.81
CA GLN A 296 -14.85 10.22 5.98
C GLN A 296 -14.65 9.38 4.72
N ILE A 297 -14.15 8.15 4.88
CA ILE A 297 -13.97 7.19 3.79
C ILE A 297 -14.86 5.98 4.08
N GLY A 298 -15.68 5.58 3.12
CA GLY A 298 -16.56 4.41 3.26
C GLY A 298 -15.81 3.08 3.39
N ALA A 299 -16.49 2.06 3.90
CA ALA A 299 -15.96 0.69 3.88
C ALA A 299 -15.82 0.20 2.43
N TYR A 300 -14.82 -0.62 2.14
CA TYR A 300 -14.67 -1.22 0.82
C TYR A 300 -15.63 -2.41 0.68
N GLN A 301 -16.53 -2.36 -0.31
CA GLN A 301 -17.66 -3.28 -0.41
C GLN A 301 -17.85 -3.87 -1.82
N PRO A 302 -16.88 -4.63 -2.35
CA PRO A 302 -17.00 -5.23 -3.67
C PRO A 302 -18.13 -6.26 -3.71
N ILE A 303 -18.81 -6.31 -4.85
CA ILE A 303 -19.93 -7.21 -5.14
C ILE A 303 -19.49 -8.18 -6.23
N TYR A 304 -19.79 -9.45 -5.99
CA TYR A 304 -19.50 -10.53 -6.91
C TYR A 304 -20.75 -11.36 -7.15
N ILE A 305 -21.06 -11.60 -8.43
CA ILE A 305 -22.16 -12.45 -8.84
C ILE A 305 -21.61 -13.44 -9.85
N SER A 306 -21.92 -14.72 -9.72
CA SER A 306 -21.57 -15.70 -10.74
C SER A 306 -22.68 -16.71 -10.97
N GLY A 307 -22.73 -17.22 -12.19
CA GLY A 307 -23.57 -18.33 -12.58
C GLY A 307 -22.78 -19.28 -13.46
N TYR A 308 -23.00 -20.59 -13.31
CA TYR A 308 -22.39 -21.58 -14.18
C TYR A 308 -23.40 -22.66 -14.60
N LEU A 309 -23.21 -23.15 -15.82
CA LEU A 309 -23.84 -24.35 -16.36
C LEU A 309 -22.73 -25.25 -16.88
N GLN A 310 -22.74 -26.51 -16.50
CA GLN A 310 -21.80 -27.52 -16.94
C GLN A 310 -22.55 -28.81 -17.23
N ASP A 311 -22.17 -29.49 -18.31
CA ASP A 311 -22.69 -30.80 -18.69
C ASP A 311 -21.52 -31.73 -18.95
N LYS A 312 -21.52 -32.88 -18.28
CA LYS A 312 -20.59 -33.96 -18.54
C LYS A 312 -21.37 -35.11 -19.15
N PHE A 313 -20.99 -35.50 -20.36
CA PHE A 313 -21.72 -36.51 -21.10
C PHE A 313 -20.83 -37.41 -21.94
N ASP A 314 -21.32 -38.62 -22.17
CA ASP A 314 -20.67 -39.59 -23.05
C ASP A 314 -21.38 -39.60 -24.41
N PHE A 315 -20.64 -39.32 -25.48
CA PHE A 315 -21.11 -39.39 -26.87
C PHE A 315 -20.25 -40.36 -27.67
N LYS A 316 -20.82 -41.53 -27.98
CA LYS A 316 -20.07 -42.69 -28.50
C LYS A 316 -18.93 -43.02 -27.52
N ASP A 317 -17.69 -43.12 -28.00
CA ASP A 317 -16.51 -43.41 -27.19
C ASP A 317 -15.84 -42.12 -26.65
N LEU A 318 -16.45 -40.94 -26.82
CA LEU A 318 -15.90 -39.67 -26.34
C LEU A 318 -16.62 -39.24 -25.06
N LYS A 319 -15.84 -38.91 -24.03
CA LYS A 319 -16.33 -38.29 -22.80
C LYS A 319 -16.11 -36.79 -22.90
N PHE A 320 -17.16 -36.00 -22.79
CA PHE A 320 -17.10 -34.54 -22.81
C PHE A 320 -17.42 -33.97 -21.44
N ASN A 321 -16.80 -32.85 -21.12
CA ASN A 321 -17.16 -31.99 -20.01
C ASN A 321 -17.12 -30.55 -20.51
N VAL A 322 -18.30 -30.00 -20.76
CA VAL A 322 -18.46 -28.67 -21.35
C VAL A 322 -19.22 -27.81 -20.37
N GLY A 323 -18.69 -26.63 -20.06
CA GLY A 323 -19.35 -25.68 -19.20
C GLY A 323 -19.04 -24.24 -19.57
N LEU A 324 -19.90 -23.35 -19.12
CA LEU A 324 -19.71 -21.92 -19.16
C LEU A 324 -20.02 -21.36 -17.78
N ARG A 325 -19.06 -20.60 -17.25
CA ARG A 325 -19.27 -19.75 -16.08
C ARG A 325 -19.25 -18.28 -16.52
N ILE A 326 -20.14 -17.48 -15.97
CA ILE A 326 -20.21 -16.04 -16.16
C ILE A 326 -20.08 -15.40 -14.79
N ASP A 327 -19.12 -14.50 -14.66
CA ASP A 327 -18.87 -13.73 -13.45
C ASP A 327 -19.11 -12.24 -13.72
N ARG A 328 -19.82 -11.56 -12.82
CA ARG A 328 -19.88 -10.10 -12.73
C ARG A 328 -19.10 -9.65 -11.49
N PHE A 329 -18.02 -8.93 -11.71
CA PHE A 329 -17.24 -8.28 -10.65
C PHE A 329 -17.51 -6.78 -10.65
N ASP A 330 -17.87 -6.24 -9.50
CA ASP A 330 -18.15 -4.83 -9.29
C ASP A 330 -17.39 -4.38 -8.05
N ALA A 331 -16.38 -3.53 -8.23
CA ALA A 331 -15.60 -3.02 -7.11
C ALA A 331 -16.42 -2.06 -6.22
N ASN A 332 -17.58 -1.58 -6.72
CA ASN A 332 -18.56 -0.77 -5.99
C ASN A 332 -17.91 0.41 -5.24
N GLN A 333 -17.14 1.20 -5.99
CA GLN A 333 -16.37 2.34 -5.52
C GLN A 333 -16.19 3.35 -6.66
N PRO A 334 -15.88 4.62 -6.35
CA PRO A 334 -15.55 5.60 -7.36
C PRO A 334 -14.13 5.39 -7.92
N VAL A 335 -13.95 5.75 -9.19
CA VAL A 335 -12.70 5.72 -9.94
C VAL A 335 -12.47 7.06 -10.60
N LEU A 336 -11.22 7.42 -10.89
CA LEU A 336 -10.94 8.58 -11.73
C LEU A 336 -11.48 8.33 -13.15
N LYS A 337 -12.20 9.30 -13.70
CA LYS A 337 -12.62 9.30 -15.11
C LYS A 337 -11.43 9.27 -16.05
N ASP A 338 -10.37 9.96 -15.65
CA ASP A 338 -9.13 10.04 -16.40
C ASP A 338 -7.94 10.00 -15.45
N LYS A 339 -7.09 8.98 -15.59
CA LYS A 339 -5.90 8.82 -14.76
C LYS A 339 -4.91 9.99 -14.89
N TYR A 340 -4.95 10.77 -15.97
CA TYR A 340 -4.04 11.91 -16.14
C TYR A 340 -4.53 13.20 -15.48
N LEU A 341 -5.79 13.28 -15.03
CA LEU A 341 -6.44 14.55 -14.68
C LEU A 341 -7.18 14.47 -13.35
N LEU A 342 -6.60 15.08 -12.32
CA LEU A 342 -7.24 15.19 -11.00
C LEU A 342 -8.18 16.42 -10.87
N TYR A 343 -8.19 17.30 -11.87
CA TYR A 343 -9.03 18.50 -11.91
C TYR A 343 -9.82 18.53 -13.22
N GLU A 344 -11.00 19.16 -13.20
CA GLU A 344 -11.87 19.26 -14.38
C GLU A 344 -11.18 20.03 -15.51
N THR A 345 -11.21 19.47 -16.71
CA THR A 345 -10.62 20.05 -17.92
C THR A 345 -11.63 20.19 -19.02
N LYS A 346 -11.44 21.19 -19.88
CA LYS A 346 -12.21 21.34 -21.10
C LYS A 346 -11.85 20.25 -22.10
N THR A 347 -12.87 19.64 -22.66
CA THR A 347 -12.80 18.79 -23.84
C THR A 347 -12.65 19.64 -25.09
N ALA A 348 -12.21 19.03 -26.19
CA ALA A 348 -12.05 19.68 -27.48
C ALA A 348 -13.35 20.33 -28.00
N SER A 349 -14.52 19.79 -27.65
CA SER A 349 -15.81 20.41 -28.02
C SER A 349 -16.14 21.68 -27.24
N GLU A 350 -15.59 21.84 -26.03
CA GLU A 350 -15.87 22.98 -25.13
C GLU A 350 -14.91 24.16 -25.36
N VAL A 351 -13.87 23.96 -26.17
CA VAL A 351 -12.86 24.99 -26.45
C VAL A 351 -13.34 25.97 -27.52
N ASN A 352 -13.28 27.27 -27.18
CA ASN A 352 -13.41 28.32 -28.17
C ASN A 352 -12.08 28.51 -28.94
N TYR A 353 -11.90 27.80 -30.04
CA TYR A 353 -10.67 27.82 -30.84
C TYR A 353 -10.31 29.19 -31.43
N SER A 354 -11.29 30.08 -31.61
CA SER A 354 -11.05 31.43 -32.13
C SER A 354 -10.15 32.25 -31.19
N GLN A 355 -10.20 32.01 -29.87
CA GLN A 355 -9.32 32.63 -28.87
C GLN A 355 -7.83 32.34 -29.15
N PHE A 356 -7.54 31.18 -29.75
CA PHE A 356 -6.18 30.70 -30.01
C PHE A 356 -5.74 30.91 -31.46
N ASN A 357 -6.53 31.64 -32.27
CA ASN A 357 -6.30 31.81 -33.71
C ASN A 357 -6.05 30.48 -34.44
N THR A 358 -6.78 29.44 -34.07
CA THR A 358 -6.64 28.09 -34.64
C THR A 358 -8.01 27.45 -34.86
N THR A 359 -8.01 26.25 -35.43
CA THR A 359 -9.20 25.40 -35.55
C THR A 359 -8.89 24.02 -34.97
N ARG A 360 -9.94 23.29 -34.58
CA ARG A 360 -9.78 21.90 -34.16
C ARG A 360 -9.31 21.05 -35.35
N PRO A 361 -8.22 20.26 -35.21
CA PRO A 361 -7.85 19.30 -36.24
C PRO A 361 -8.97 18.27 -36.45
N SER A 362 -9.21 17.86 -37.70
CA SER A 362 -10.37 17.02 -38.05
C SER A 362 -10.35 15.63 -37.43
N ASN A 363 -9.17 15.12 -37.07
CA ASN A 363 -8.98 13.83 -36.42
C ASN A 363 -9.08 13.87 -34.89
N ILE A 364 -9.26 15.06 -34.30
CA ILE A 364 -9.45 15.23 -32.85
C ILE A 364 -10.95 15.17 -32.55
N GLY A 365 -11.35 14.16 -31.79
CA GLY A 365 -12.74 13.94 -31.36
C GLY A 365 -13.21 14.99 -30.35
N ASP A 366 -14.53 15.09 -30.19
CA ASP A 366 -15.18 16.07 -29.30
C ASP A 366 -14.76 15.92 -27.82
N ASP A 367 -14.44 14.70 -27.40
CA ASP A 367 -14.17 14.29 -26.02
C ASP A 367 -12.68 14.23 -25.66
N TYR A 368 -11.79 14.76 -26.52
CA TYR A 368 -10.36 14.78 -26.27
C TYR A 368 -10.00 15.85 -25.23
N SER A 369 -9.11 15.53 -24.30
CA SER A 369 -8.59 16.50 -23.33
C SER A 369 -7.65 17.50 -24.02
N VAL A 370 -7.80 18.80 -23.74
CA VAL A 370 -7.00 19.86 -24.37
C VAL A 370 -5.91 20.35 -23.43
N TYR A 371 -4.70 20.55 -23.96
CA TYR A 371 -3.55 21.07 -23.23
C TYR A 371 -3.07 22.40 -23.80
N VAL A 372 -2.68 23.32 -22.92
CA VAL A 372 -2.35 24.71 -23.20
C VAL A 372 -0.95 25.07 -22.70
N ASP A 373 -0.43 26.20 -23.16
CA ASP A 373 0.90 26.72 -22.83
C ASP A 373 1.02 27.26 -21.40
N ASN A 374 -0.09 27.73 -20.83
CA ASN A 374 -0.19 28.24 -19.48
C ASN A 374 -1.60 27.97 -18.91
N LYS A 375 -1.69 27.43 -17.70
CA LYS A 375 -2.98 27.09 -17.05
C LYS A 375 -3.80 28.31 -16.60
N ASP A 376 -3.13 29.39 -16.21
CA ASP A 376 -3.77 30.57 -15.63
C ASP A 376 -4.17 31.57 -16.72
N ASN A 377 -3.34 31.72 -17.76
CA ASN A 377 -3.55 32.63 -18.89
C ASN A 377 -3.19 31.94 -20.22
N PRO A 378 -4.04 31.03 -20.73
CA PRO A 378 -3.74 30.25 -21.92
C PRO A 378 -3.74 31.13 -23.19
N THR A 379 -2.65 31.08 -23.96
CA THR A 379 -2.50 31.82 -25.22
C THR A 379 -2.37 30.90 -26.44
N LYS A 380 -2.05 29.63 -26.22
CA LYS A 380 -1.81 28.62 -27.26
C LYS A 380 -2.30 27.25 -26.81
N ILE A 381 -2.87 26.48 -27.75
CA ILE A 381 -3.05 25.03 -27.59
C ILE A 381 -1.73 24.33 -27.92
N VAL A 382 -1.25 23.52 -26.99
CA VAL A 382 -0.01 22.74 -27.11
C VAL A 382 -0.29 21.35 -27.70
N GLY A 383 -1.41 20.74 -27.32
CA GLY A 383 -1.76 19.40 -27.78
C GLY A 383 -3.09 18.90 -27.24
N TYR A 384 -3.38 17.64 -27.54
CA TYR A 384 -4.58 16.93 -27.16
C TYR A 384 -4.21 15.54 -26.64
N ARG A 385 -5.08 14.93 -25.83
CA ARG A 385 -4.95 13.53 -25.42
C ARG A 385 -6.29 12.82 -25.42
N LYS A 386 -6.27 11.55 -25.81
CA LYS A 386 -7.35 10.60 -25.58
C LYS A 386 -6.74 9.32 -24.99
N GLU A 387 -7.22 8.92 -23.81
CA GLU A 387 -6.65 7.78 -23.07
C GLU A 387 -5.13 7.93 -22.92
N ASP A 388 -4.34 6.99 -23.43
CA ASP A 388 -2.87 7.02 -23.34
C ASP A 388 -2.19 7.66 -24.58
N VAL A 389 -2.97 8.09 -25.58
CA VAL A 389 -2.45 8.60 -26.86
C VAL A 389 -2.40 10.13 -26.87
N TRP A 390 -1.22 10.67 -27.16
CA TRP A 390 -0.94 12.10 -27.20
C TRP A 390 -0.82 12.63 -28.62
N TYR A 391 -1.38 13.80 -28.85
CA TYR A 391 -1.35 14.50 -30.12
C TYR A 391 -0.80 15.91 -29.94
N ASN A 392 -0.01 16.39 -30.90
CA ASN A 392 0.38 17.79 -30.94
C ASN A 392 -0.79 18.68 -31.38
N SER A 393 -0.58 20.00 -31.36
CA SER A 393 -1.60 21.00 -31.75
C SER A 393 -2.15 20.84 -33.18
N LEU A 394 -1.42 20.16 -34.07
CA LEU A 394 -1.82 19.86 -35.45
C LEU A 394 -2.60 18.54 -35.58
N GLY A 395 -2.81 17.82 -34.47
CA GLY A 395 -3.48 16.52 -34.46
C GLY A 395 -2.58 15.35 -34.83
N LYS A 396 -1.26 15.52 -34.94
CA LYS A 396 -0.34 14.40 -35.18
C LYS A 396 -0.03 13.69 -33.87
N GLU A 397 -0.11 12.36 -33.86
CA GLU A 397 0.33 11.54 -32.73
C GLU A 397 1.83 11.75 -32.45
N VAL A 398 2.18 11.94 -31.18
CA VAL A 398 3.55 12.26 -30.73
C VAL A 398 3.87 11.60 -29.40
N ASP A 399 5.16 11.45 -29.13
CA ASP A 399 5.62 11.15 -27.77
C ASP A 399 5.32 12.37 -26.86
N PRO A 400 4.66 12.18 -25.71
CA PRO A 400 4.32 13.26 -24.79
C PRO A 400 5.52 14.10 -24.33
N SER A 401 6.74 13.55 -24.30
CA SER A 401 7.94 14.29 -23.91
C SER A 401 8.20 15.48 -24.85
N THR A 402 7.76 15.40 -26.11
CA THR A 402 7.92 16.45 -27.12
C THR A 402 6.98 17.64 -26.92
N LEU A 403 5.98 17.49 -26.05
CA LEU A 403 4.98 18.53 -25.75
C LEU A 403 5.39 19.41 -24.55
N THR A 404 6.53 19.14 -23.93
CA THR A 404 7.05 19.85 -22.73
C THR A 404 8.18 20.84 -23.09
N GLY A 405 8.67 21.61 -22.11
CA GLY A 405 9.78 22.55 -22.31
C GLY A 405 9.37 23.84 -23.03
N SER A 406 10.03 24.21 -24.13
CA SER A 406 9.82 25.47 -24.87
C SER A 406 8.40 25.65 -25.45
N SER A 407 7.57 24.60 -25.38
CA SER A 407 6.16 24.64 -25.76
C SER A 407 5.24 25.27 -24.71
N THR A 408 5.73 25.48 -23.48
CA THR A 408 4.98 25.86 -22.28
C THR A 408 5.75 26.91 -21.45
N ALA A 409 5.06 27.89 -20.85
CA ALA A 409 5.70 29.02 -20.16
C ALA A 409 6.39 28.64 -18.83
N ASP A 410 5.93 27.57 -18.19
CA ASP A 410 6.42 27.03 -16.91
C ASP A 410 7.21 25.72 -17.06
N GLY A 411 7.48 25.31 -18.31
CA GLY A 411 8.17 24.06 -18.63
C GLY A 411 7.33 22.79 -18.40
N ARG A 412 6.04 22.89 -18.06
CA ARG A 412 5.14 21.77 -17.82
C ARG A 412 3.97 21.80 -18.78
N ILE A 413 3.51 20.62 -19.22
CA ILE A 413 2.26 20.56 -19.97
C ILE A 413 1.09 20.84 -19.04
N ASN A 414 0.21 21.77 -19.43
CA ASN A 414 -0.89 22.22 -18.61
C ASN A 414 -2.22 21.81 -19.25
N PRO A 415 -3.12 21.11 -18.56
CA PRO A 415 -4.46 20.90 -19.08
C PRO A 415 -5.22 22.24 -19.13
N TYR A 416 -6.15 22.39 -20.07
CA TYR A 416 -7.05 23.53 -20.09
C TYR A 416 -8.13 23.34 -19.02
N LEU A 417 -7.84 23.79 -17.81
CA LEU A 417 -8.72 23.65 -16.65
C LEU A 417 -10.05 24.41 -16.85
N VAL A 418 -11.14 23.82 -16.36
CA VAL A 418 -12.45 24.50 -16.26
C VAL A 418 -12.39 25.59 -15.19
N ASP A 419 -11.79 25.28 -14.05
CA ASP A 419 -11.56 26.21 -12.94
C ASP A 419 -10.10 26.14 -12.43
N PRO A 420 -9.22 27.02 -12.96
CA PRO A 420 -7.84 27.12 -12.48
C PRO A 420 -7.71 27.50 -11.00
N ALA A 421 -8.69 28.22 -10.43
CA ALA A 421 -8.63 28.65 -9.04
C ALA A 421 -8.80 27.47 -8.08
N SER A 422 -9.67 26.51 -8.40
CA SER A 422 -9.81 25.26 -7.63
C SER A 422 -8.51 24.45 -7.58
N ALA A 423 -7.81 24.32 -8.72
CA ALA A 423 -6.51 23.65 -8.74
C ALA A 423 -5.45 24.39 -7.92
N LYS A 424 -5.44 25.74 -7.96
CA LYS A 424 -4.55 26.56 -7.13
C LYS A 424 -4.85 26.42 -5.64
N ALA A 425 -6.13 26.27 -5.28
CA ALA A 425 -6.59 26.03 -3.92
C ALA A 425 -6.54 24.54 -3.49
N LYS A 426 -6.01 23.65 -4.35
CA LYS A 426 -5.97 22.19 -4.14
C LYS A 426 -7.34 21.58 -3.79
N THR A 427 -8.39 22.15 -4.36
CA THR A 427 -9.76 21.70 -4.15
C THR A 427 -10.16 20.77 -5.29
N ILE A 428 -10.29 19.49 -4.97
CA ILE A 428 -10.63 18.44 -5.94
C ILE A 428 -12.15 18.34 -6.05
N SER A 429 -12.66 18.43 -7.27
CA SER A 429 -14.08 18.31 -7.58
C SER A 429 -14.50 16.84 -7.64
N PRO A 430 -15.61 16.42 -7.03
CA PRO A 430 -16.14 15.06 -7.16
C PRO A 430 -16.42 14.65 -8.62
N LYS A 431 -16.61 15.63 -9.52
CA LYS A 431 -16.91 15.39 -10.94
C LYS A 431 -15.79 14.75 -11.73
N VAL A 432 -14.56 14.71 -11.20
CA VAL A 432 -13.44 13.99 -11.83
C VAL A 432 -13.51 12.48 -11.56
N PHE A 433 -14.43 12.05 -10.70
CA PHE A 433 -14.70 10.65 -10.40
C PHE A 433 -15.99 10.17 -11.06
N GLU A 434 -16.04 8.88 -11.35
CA GLU A 434 -17.24 8.14 -11.77
C GLU A 434 -17.30 6.80 -11.06
N ASP A 435 -18.44 6.11 -11.10
CA ASP A 435 -18.57 4.79 -10.50
C ASP A 435 -17.83 3.73 -11.34
N TYR A 436 -17.21 2.77 -10.65
CA TYR A 436 -16.57 1.62 -11.30
C TYR A 436 -17.55 0.91 -12.26
N THR A 437 -17.13 0.73 -13.51
CA THR A 437 -17.92 -0.03 -14.48
C THR A 437 -17.77 -1.54 -14.20
N PRO A 438 -18.84 -2.27 -13.87
CA PRO A 438 -18.76 -3.70 -13.57
C PRO A 438 -18.19 -4.53 -14.72
N GLN A 439 -17.30 -5.46 -14.40
CA GLN A 439 -16.65 -6.34 -15.37
C GLN A 439 -17.41 -7.66 -15.50
N ILE A 440 -17.79 -8.01 -16.72
CA ILE A 440 -18.45 -9.29 -17.05
C ILE A 440 -17.41 -10.21 -17.69
N ASN A 441 -17.16 -11.34 -17.04
CA ASN A 441 -16.14 -12.31 -17.45
C ASN A 441 -16.80 -13.62 -17.88
N PHE A 442 -16.49 -14.06 -19.10
CA PHE A 442 -16.91 -15.34 -19.63
C PHE A 442 -15.77 -16.36 -19.46
N MET A 443 -16.09 -17.47 -18.83
CA MET A 443 -15.16 -18.53 -18.45
C MET A 443 -15.65 -19.88 -18.99
N PRO A 444 -15.48 -20.13 -20.30
CA PRO A 444 -15.73 -21.46 -20.85
C PRO A 444 -14.76 -22.49 -20.28
N ARG A 445 -15.25 -23.72 -20.17
CA ARG A 445 -14.50 -24.92 -19.84
C ARG A 445 -14.89 -26.00 -20.84
N ILE A 446 -13.92 -26.52 -21.56
CA ILE A 446 -14.13 -27.60 -22.53
C ILE A 446 -13.05 -28.63 -22.27
N ALA A 447 -13.45 -29.79 -21.80
CA ALA A 447 -12.56 -30.94 -21.69
C ALA A 447 -13.17 -32.11 -22.44
N PHE A 448 -12.32 -32.91 -23.09
CA PHE A 448 -12.73 -34.19 -23.63
C PHE A 448 -11.69 -35.26 -23.36
N ALA A 449 -12.15 -36.50 -23.24
CA ALA A 449 -11.33 -37.68 -23.14
C ALA A 449 -11.83 -38.72 -24.14
N PHE A 450 -10.89 -39.33 -24.85
CA PHE A 450 -11.11 -40.38 -25.82
C PHE A 450 -10.33 -41.63 -25.38
N PRO A 451 -10.98 -42.60 -24.74
CA PRO A 451 -10.41 -43.92 -24.51
C PRO A 451 -10.23 -44.61 -25.87
N ILE A 452 -9.00 -44.62 -26.38
CA ILE A 452 -8.63 -45.29 -27.63
C ILE A 452 -8.77 -46.81 -27.47
N SER A 453 -8.52 -47.31 -26.26
CA SER A 453 -8.71 -48.71 -25.85
C SER A 453 -8.88 -48.81 -24.33
N ASP A 454 -9.04 -50.03 -23.81
CA ASP A 454 -9.02 -50.30 -22.36
C ASP A 454 -7.68 -49.92 -21.68
N GLN A 455 -6.65 -49.63 -22.47
CA GLN A 455 -5.28 -49.36 -22.00
C GLN A 455 -4.75 -47.99 -22.42
N ALA A 456 -5.45 -47.27 -23.31
CA ALA A 456 -4.97 -46.01 -23.87
C ALA A 456 -6.06 -44.94 -23.81
N ASN A 457 -5.75 -43.77 -23.27
CA ASN A 457 -6.67 -42.65 -23.16
C ASN A 457 -6.00 -41.36 -23.61
N PHE A 458 -6.61 -40.68 -24.57
CA PHE A 458 -6.26 -39.32 -24.93
C PHE A 458 -7.15 -38.34 -24.17
N PHE A 459 -6.62 -37.21 -23.74
CA PHE A 459 -7.42 -36.15 -23.12
C PHE A 459 -6.91 -34.78 -23.55
N ALA A 460 -7.82 -33.82 -23.55
CA ALA A 460 -7.45 -32.42 -23.72
C ALA A 460 -8.43 -31.53 -22.95
N HIS A 461 -7.96 -30.35 -22.54
CA HIS A 461 -8.83 -29.32 -22.02
C HIS A 461 -8.43 -27.91 -22.46
N TYR A 462 -9.43 -27.04 -22.41
CA TYR A 462 -9.37 -25.61 -22.61
C TYR A 462 -10.21 -24.95 -21.53
N ASP A 463 -9.57 -24.15 -20.68
CA ASP A 463 -10.21 -23.43 -19.59
C ASP A 463 -9.87 -21.95 -19.64
N VAL A 464 -10.87 -21.09 -19.40
CA VAL A 464 -10.64 -19.68 -19.08
C VAL A 464 -11.01 -19.44 -17.63
N LEU A 465 -10.09 -18.85 -16.88
CA LEU A 465 -10.23 -18.54 -15.46
C LEU A 465 -10.02 -17.04 -15.26
N THR A 466 -10.70 -16.48 -14.25
CA THR A 466 -10.47 -15.09 -13.84
C THR A 466 -10.19 -15.00 -12.35
N GLN A 467 -9.36 -14.02 -12.00
CA GLN A 467 -9.00 -13.71 -10.62
C GLN A 467 -9.27 -12.23 -10.36
N ARG A 468 -9.89 -11.92 -9.22
CA ARG A 468 -10.13 -10.52 -8.82
C ARG A 468 -8.80 -9.80 -8.63
N PRO A 469 -8.75 -8.45 -8.80
CA PRO A 469 -7.53 -7.69 -8.56
C PRO A 469 -6.90 -8.04 -7.19
N PRO A 470 -5.66 -8.56 -7.15
CA PRO A 470 -5.08 -9.10 -5.93
C PRO A 470 -4.66 -8.03 -4.91
N ASN A 471 -4.31 -6.82 -5.37
CA ASN A 471 -3.91 -5.69 -4.54
C ASN A 471 -4.15 -4.35 -5.28
N GLY A 472 -3.90 -3.23 -4.60
CA GLY A 472 -3.92 -1.90 -5.21
C GLY A 472 -5.27 -1.38 -5.70
N ASN A 473 -6.37 -2.13 -5.52
CA ASN A 473 -7.68 -1.82 -6.08
C ASN A 473 -8.57 -0.94 -5.20
N ARG A 474 -8.24 -0.63 -3.95
CA ARG A 474 -9.14 0.17 -3.09
C ARG A 474 -8.92 1.67 -3.35
N MET A 475 -9.99 2.40 -3.67
CA MET A 475 -9.97 3.87 -3.71
C MET A 475 -9.50 4.47 -2.38
N ASP A 476 -8.53 5.39 -2.45
CA ASP A 476 -8.05 6.17 -1.31
C ASP A 476 -7.99 7.65 -1.68
N PRO A 477 -8.96 8.48 -1.26
CA PRO A 477 -8.97 9.88 -1.63
C PRO A 477 -7.86 10.71 -0.95
N ALA A 478 -7.27 10.23 0.16
CA ALA A 478 -6.18 10.92 0.84
C ALA A 478 -4.87 10.88 0.03
N GLN A 479 -4.69 9.83 -0.80
CA GLN A 479 -3.58 9.73 -1.74
C GLN A 479 -3.59 10.88 -2.76
N PHE A 480 -4.76 11.33 -3.20
CA PHE A 480 -4.90 12.45 -4.13
C PHE A 480 -4.65 13.83 -3.49
N LEU A 481 -4.96 14.00 -2.19
CA LEU A 481 -4.64 15.25 -1.49
C LEU A 481 -3.13 15.43 -1.25
N SER A 482 -2.40 14.33 -1.06
CA SER A 482 -1.00 14.34 -0.68
C SER A 482 -0.02 14.08 -1.84
N MET A 483 -0.50 13.74 -3.04
CA MET A 483 0.36 13.34 -4.17
C MET A 483 1.42 14.38 -4.55
N GLU A 484 1.11 15.68 -4.47
CA GLU A 484 2.06 16.75 -4.80
C GLU A 484 3.20 16.86 -3.78
N ASN A 485 2.93 16.48 -2.53
CA ASN A 485 3.90 16.52 -1.44
C ASN A 485 4.69 15.20 -1.33
N ASN A 486 4.19 14.12 -1.94
CA ASN A 486 4.76 12.78 -1.91
C ASN A 486 5.09 12.26 -3.32
N PRO A 487 5.98 12.94 -4.08
CA PRO A 487 6.34 12.52 -5.42
C PRO A 487 6.98 11.14 -5.40
N GLY A 488 6.53 10.26 -6.29
CA GLY A 488 7.07 8.90 -6.45
C GLY A 488 6.40 7.82 -5.59
N VAL A 489 5.38 8.15 -4.80
CA VAL A 489 4.53 7.14 -4.16
C VAL A 489 3.66 6.43 -5.22
N VAL A 490 3.47 5.13 -5.04
CA VAL A 490 2.55 4.32 -5.85
C VAL A 490 1.15 4.49 -5.29
N LEU A 491 0.26 5.06 -6.09
CA LEU A 491 -1.13 5.25 -5.74
C LEU A 491 -1.95 3.99 -6.09
N ASN A 492 -3.04 3.78 -5.35
CA ASN A 492 -3.99 2.74 -5.69
C ASN A 492 -4.73 3.11 -6.99
N ASN A 493 -5.09 2.09 -7.76
CA ASN A 493 -5.97 2.23 -8.92
C ASN A 493 -7.30 1.55 -8.62
N ALA A 494 -8.34 2.35 -8.37
CA ALA A 494 -9.68 1.82 -8.10
C ALA A 494 -10.37 1.18 -9.32
N ASN A 495 -9.80 1.37 -10.52
CA ASN A 495 -10.32 0.91 -11.80
C ASN A 495 -9.68 -0.40 -12.30
N LEU A 496 -9.02 -1.18 -11.43
CA LEU A 496 -8.39 -2.42 -11.83
C LEU A 496 -9.43 -3.47 -12.25
N LYS A 497 -9.07 -4.25 -13.26
CA LYS A 497 -9.86 -5.33 -13.83
C LYS A 497 -9.37 -6.69 -13.31
N PRO A 498 -10.24 -7.71 -13.28
CA PRO A 498 -9.83 -9.08 -13.00
C PRO A 498 -8.75 -9.57 -13.99
N GLU A 499 -7.75 -10.29 -13.47
CA GLU A 499 -6.74 -10.96 -14.28
C GLU A 499 -7.35 -12.20 -14.95
N LYS A 500 -6.87 -12.56 -16.15
CA LYS A 500 -7.40 -13.68 -16.93
C LYS A 500 -6.32 -14.71 -17.20
N THR A 501 -6.63 -15.98 -16.97
CA THR A 501 -5.79 -17.12 -17.34
C THR A 501 -6.51 -17.97 -18.37
N VAL A 502 -5.85 -18.27 -19.47
CA VAL A 502 -6.31 -19.21 -20.50
C VAL A 502 -5.38 -20.42 -20.47
N ASP A 503 -5.92 -21.59 -20.18
CA ASP A 503 -5.16 -22.83 -19.98
C ASP A 503 -5.54 -23.85 -21.07
N TYR A 504 -4.53 -24.45 -21.67
CA TYR A 504 -4.66 -25.51 -22.66
C TYR A 504 -3.80 -26.69 -22.22
N GLU A 505 -4.36 -27.89 -22.26
CA GLU A 505 -3.58 -29.11 -22.04
C GLU A 505 -3.99 -30.19 -23.04
N LEU A 506 -2.99 -30.97 -23.45
CA LEU A 506 -3.14 -32.14 -24.28
C LEU A 506 -2.36 -33.27 -23.63
N GLY A 507 -2.97 -34.44 -23.46
CA GLY A 507 -2.29 -35.57 -22.87
C GLY A 507 -2.74 -36.93 -23.37
N PHE A 508 -1.88 -37.91 -23.10
CA PHE A 508 -2.03 -39.29 -23.48
C PHE A 508 -1.57 -40.19 -22.33
N THR A 509 -2.44 -41.09 -21.90
CA THR A 509 -2.16 -42.08 -20.85
C THR A 509 -2.16 -43.47 -21.45
N GLN A 510 -1.12 -44.26 -21.16
CA GLN A 510 -0.96 -45.64 -21.58
C GLN A 510 -0.71 -46.54 -20.36
N VAL A 511 -1.51 -47.58 -20.21
CA VAL A 511 -1.24 -48.69 -19.29
C VAL A 511 -0.10 -49.54 -19.86
N LEU A 512 0.91 -49.82 -19.02
CA LEU A 512 2.16 -50.45 -19.44
C LEU A 512 2.22 -51.95 -19.19
N ASN A 513 1.22 -52.53 -18.52
CA ASN A 513 1.19 -53.96 -18.23
C ASN A 513 -0.22 -54.56 -18.18
N GLU A 514 -0.29 -55.89 -18.32
CA GLU A 514 -1.54 -56.64 -18.31
C GLU A 514 -2.31 -56.54 -16.98
N LYS A 515 -1.59 -56.35 -15.87
CA LYS A 515 -2.20 -56.19 -14.53
C LYS A 515 -2.86 -54.82 -14.30
N GLN A 516 -2.76 -53.91 -15.27
CA GLN A 516 -3.32 -52.55 -15.22
C GLN A 516 -2.93 -51.76 -13.95
N ASN A 517 -1.76 -52.06 -13.40
CA ASN A 517 -1.24 -51.40 -12.22
C ASN A 517 -0.06 -50.48 -12.51
N SER A 518 0.40 -50.40 -13.77
CA SER A 518 1.45 -49.47 -14.22
C SER A 518 0.90 -48.61 -15.36
N ALA A 519 1.02 -47.29 -15.26
CA ALA A 519 0.59 -46.34 -16.29
C ALA A 519 1.65 -45.25 -16.53
N LEU A 520 1.73 -44.78 -17.77
CA LEU A 520 2.54 -43.64 -18.20
C LEU A 520 1.61 -42.59 -18.80
N THR A 521 1.72 -41.35 -18.33
CA THR A 521 1.01 -40.19 -18.87
C THR A 521 2.03 -39.22 -19.46
N LEU A 522 1.80 -38.80 -20.69
CA LEU A 522 2.54 -37.74 -21.37
C LEU A 522 1.59 -36.58 -21.57
N SER A 523 1.97 -35.37 -21.17
CA SER A 523 1.14 -34.18 -21.37
C SER A 523 1.97 -32.99 -21.82
N THR A 524 1.35 -32.12 -22.62
CA THR A 524 1.87 -30.81 -22.98
C THR A 524 0.84 -29.76 -22.60
N PHE A 525 1.31 -28.62 -22.13
CA PHE A 525 0.43 -27.54 -21.68
C PHE A 525 0.93 -26.19 -22.18
N TYR A 526 -0.02 -25.29 -22.38
CA TYR A 526 0.20 -23.88 -22.66
C TYR A 526 -0.78 -23.07 -21.82
N ARG A 527 -0.24 -22.15 -21.03
CA ARG A 527 -1.00 -21.23 -20.20
C ARG A 527 -0.64 -19.82 -20.57
N GLU A 528 -1.65 -18.99 -20.77
CA GLU A 528 -1.51 -17.57 -21.02
C GLU A 528 -2.21 -16.79 -19.91
N GLN A 529 -1.49 -15.85 -19.30
CA GLN A 529 -2.01 -14.93 -18.30
C GLN A 529 -2.04 -13.53 -18.91
N ARG A 530 -3.17 -12.85 -18.82
CA ARG A 530 -3.39 -11.50 -19.36
C ARG A 530 -4.01 -10.60 -18.29
N ASP A 531 -3.93 -9.30 -18.55
CA ASP A 531 -4.44 -8.26 -17.67
C ASP A 531 -3.81 -8.35 -16.28
N MET A 532 -2.56 -8.83 -16.18
CA MET A 532 -1.84 -8.93 -14.91
C MET A 532 -1.46 -7.53 -14.42
N LEU A 533 -1.42 -7.34 -13.10
CA LEU A 533 -1.08 -6.06 -12.50
C LEU A 533 0.41 -5.74 -12.63
N GLN A 534 0.72 -4.52 -13.04
CA GLN A 534 2.07 -3.96 -13.04
C GLN A 534 2.04 -2.48 -12.62
N ILE A 535 3.10 -2.01 -11.98
CA ILE A 535 3.27 -0.58 -11.71
C ILE A 535 3.63 0.16 -13.00
N THR A 536 2.86 1.19 -13.30
CA THR A 536 3.02 2.09 -14.44
C THR A 536 3.28 3.51 -13.96
N ASN A 537 3.94 4.30 -14.81
CA ASN A 537 4.06 5.74 -14.61
C ASN A 537 2.99 6.44 -15.44
N VAL A 538 2.13 7.22 -14.78
CA VAL A 538 1.21 8.15 -15.45
C VAL A 538 1.97 9.44 -15.72
N TYR A 539 2.81 9.39 -16.75
CA TYR A 539 3.71 10.47 -17.10
C TYR A 539 2.94 11.69 -17.62
N LEU A 540 3.29 12.87 -17.12
CA LEU A 540 2.59 14.14 -17.41
C LEU A 540 1.14 14.19 -16.94
N ALA A 541 0.77 13.41 -15.93
CA ALA A 541 -0.45 13.66 -15.18
C ALA A 541 -0.40 15.04 -14.49
N TYR A 542 -1.58 15.63 -14.31
CA TYR A 542 -1.76 16.88 -13.59
C TYR A 542 -2.48 16.61 -12.26
N PRO A 543 -1.95 17.09 -11.12
CA PRO A 543 -0.92 18.13 -10.96
C PRO A 543 0.54 17.63 -11.03
N ILE A 544 0.78 16.33 -10.87
CA ILE A 544 2.11 15.73 -10.88
C ILE A 544 2.07 14.32 -11.50
N SER A 545 3.14 13.92 -12.21
CA SER A 545 3.33 12.53 -12.62
C SER A 545 3.40 11.62 -11.40
N TYR A 546 2.79 10.44 -11.47
CA TYR A 546 2.73 9.50 -10.35
C TYR A 546 2.79 8.05 -10.82
N TYR A 547 3.11 7.14 -9.90
CA TYR A 547 3.09 5.71 -10.16
C TYR A 547 1.77 5.10 -9.71
N THR A 548 1.26 4.10 -10.43
CA THR A 548 0.00 3.41 -10.09
C THR A 548 0.01 1.98 -10.59
N TYR A 549 -0.92 1.15 -10.13
CA TYR A 549 -1.17 -0.18 -10.70
C TYR A 549 -1.98 -0.08 -11.99
N ASP A 550 -1.68 -0.93 -12.98
CA ASP A 550 -2.45 -1.04 -14.22
C ASP A 550 -2.45 -2.49 -14.76
N ASN A 551 -3.51 -2.87 -15.49
CA ASN A 551 -3.69 -4.22 -16.06
C ASN A 551 -2.98 -4.35 -17.42
N ILE A 552 -1.66 -4.18 -17.44
CA ILE A 552 -0.89 -4.14 -18.69
C ILE A 552 0.09 -5.31 -18.88
N ASP A 553 0.30 -6.10 -17.83
CA ASP A 553 1.26 -7.21 -17.83
C ASP A 553 0.61 -8.50 -18.39
N PHE A 554 1.45 -9.37 -18.93
CA PHE A 554 1.07 -10.67 -19.47
C PHE A 554 2.18 -11.69 -19.23
N GLY A 555 1.78 -12.96 -19.12
CA GLY A 555 2.67 -14.08 -18.91
C GLY A 555 2.27 -15.28 -19.75
N THR A 556 3.23 -16.14 -20.04
CA THR A 556 3.01 -17.42 -20.71
C THR A 556 3.84 -18.50 -20.02
N SER A 557 3.22 -19.64 -19.73
CA SER A 557 3.91 -20.84 -19.30
C SER A 557 3.63 -21.96 -20.29
N LYS A 558 4.67 -22.64 -20.76
CA LYS A 558 4.52 -23.78 -21.64
C LYS A 558 5.44 -24.89 -21.21
N GLY A 559 5.01 -26.13 -21.37
CA GLY A 559 5.81 -27.23 -20.91
C GLY A 559 5.30 -28.59 -21.34
N PHE A 560 6.08 -29.59 -20.96
CA PHE A 560 5.83 -30.99 -21.19
C PHE A 560 6.05 -31.76 -19.89
N SER A 561 5.17 -32.69 -19.59
CA SER A 561 5.24 -33.52 -18.39
C SER A 561 5.15 -35.00 -18.73
N ILE A 562 5.90 -35.80 -17.98
CA ILE A 562 5.86 -37.26 -17.97
C ILE A 562 5.49 -37.67 -16.55
N ALA A 563 4.42 -38.43 -16.39
CA ALA A 563 4.04 -39.03 -15.12
C ALA A 563 3.99 -40.56 -15.24
N TYR A 564 4.54 -41.26 -14.27
CA TYR A 564 4.52 -42.70 -14.14
C TYR A 564 3.85 -43.08 -12.83
N ASP A 565 2.84 -43.94 -12.92
CA ASP A 565 2.05 -44.41 -11.79
C ASP A 565 2.08 -45.93 -11.72
N LEU A 566 2.68 -46.45 -10.65
CA LEU A 566 2.60 -47.85 -10.24
C LEU A 566 1.69 -47.96 -9.02
N ARG A 567 0.46 -48.42 -9.24
CA ARG A 567 -0.45 -48.84 -8.17
C ARG A 567 0.17 -50.00 -7.39
N ARG A 568 -0.14 -50.06 -6.10
CA ARG A 568 0.56 -50.95 -5.17
C ARG A 568 0.55 -52.41 -5.63
N SER A 569 1.75 -52.96 -5.80
CA SER A 569 1.99 -54.32 -6.29
C SER A 569 3.10 -54.96 -5.46
N ASN A 570 2.81 -56.09 -4.81
CA ASN A 570 3.75 -56.78 -3.93
C ASN A 570 4.41 -55.86 -2.87
N GLY A 571 3.62 -54.90 -2.36
CA GLY A 571 4.05 -53.96 -1.33
C GLY A 571 4.60 -52.65 -1.86
N VAL A 572 5.04 -52.58 -3.13
CA VAL A 572 5.61 -51.37 -3.74
C VAL A 572 4.52 -50.55 -4.43
N GLN A 573 4.48 -49.26 -4.14
CA GLN A 573 3.79 -48.22 -4.90
C GLN A 573 4.82 -47.17 -5.30
N LEU A 574 4.70 -46.66 -6.52
CA LEU A 574 5.62 -45.67 -7.08
C LEU A 574 4.84 -44.63 -7.87
N ASN A 575 5.07 -43.36 -7.57
CA ASN A 575 4.61 -42.23 -8.37
C ASN A 575 5.84 -41.40 -8.75
N ALA A 576 6.09 -41.22 -10.03
CA ALA A 576 7.21 -40.42 -10.52
C ALA A 576 6.73 -39.43 -11.56
N SER A 577 7.10 -38.16 -11.44
CA SER A 577 6.77 -37.15 -12.44
C SER A 577 8.00 -36.32 -12.79
N TYR A 578 8.14 -36.01 -14.07
CA TYR A 578 9.11 -35.06 -14.59
C TYR A 578 8.39 -33.99 -15.40
N THR A 579 8.69 -32.72 -15.14
CA THR A 579 8.15 -31.59 -15.90
C THR A 579 9.30 -30.75 -16.44
N LEU A 580 9.25 -30.49 -17.75
CA LEU A 580 10.00 -29.44 -18.42
C LEU A 580 9.08 -28.25 -18.66
N GLN A 581 9.42 -27.06 -18.15
CA GLN A 581 8.62 -25.85 -18.39
C GLN A 581 9.47 -24.63 -18.79
N PHE A 582 8.80 -23.67 -19.41
CA PHE A 582 9.30 -22.34 -19.75
C PHE A 582 8.22 -21.31 -19.39
N ALA A 583 8.47 -20.51 -18.36
CA ALA A 583 7.55 -19.49 -17.86
C ALA A 583 8.14 -18.07 -18.03
N ASN A 584 7.58 -17.31 -18.98
CA ASN A 584 7.98 -15.93 -19.25
C ASN A 584 6.86 -14.94 -18.94
N ALA A 585 7.17 -13.78 -18.40
CA ALA A 585 6.22 -12.66 -18.22
C ALA A 585 6.94 -11.32 -18.31
N THR A 586 6.21 -10.20 -18.38
CA THR A 586 6.86 -8.89 -18.43
C THR A 586 7.38 -8.44 -17.06
N GLY A 587 6.96 -9.08 -15.96
CA GLY A 587 7.59 -9.05 -14.64
C GLY A 587 7.36 -10.35 -13.85
N SER A 588 8.21 -10.64 -12.85
CA SER A 588 7.98 -11.69 -11.84
C SER A 588 7.25 -11.17 -10.59
N SER A 589 7.06 -9.85 -10.51
CA SER A 589 6.27 -9.17 -9.49
C SER A 589 5.68 -7.88 -10.05
N THR A 590 4.69 -7.33 -9.36
CA THR A 590 4.10 -6.01 -9.69
C THR A 590 5.14 -4.87 -9.69
N PHE A 591 6.30 -5.06 -9.04
CA PHE A 591 7.34 -4.05 -8.82
C PHE A 591 8.55 -4.16 -9.75
N ASP A 592 8.71 -5.26 -10.49
CA ASP A 592 9.95 -5.56 -11.23
C ASP A 592 10.29 -4.47 -12.26
N ASN A 593 9.27 -3.82 -12.83
CA ASN A 593 9.42 -2.77 -13.84
C ASN A 593 9.34 -1.35 -13.27
N SER A 594 9.35 -1.17 -11.95
CA SER A 594 9.30 0.16 -11.31
C SER A 594 10.44 1.08 -11.76
N SER A 595 11.64 0.53 -11.96
CA SER A 595 12.81 1.26 -12.48
C SER A 595 12.68 1.67 -13.96
N LEU A 596 12.02 0.84 -14.78
CA LEU A 596 11.70 1.17 -16.18
C LEU A 596 10.61 2.23 -16.25
N ALA A 597 9.55 2.13 -15.44
CA ALA A 597 8.53 3.15 -15.29
C ALA A 597 9.14 4.50 -14.82
N ALA A 598 10.20 4.45 -13.99
CA ALA A 598 10.94 5.62 -13.55
C ALA A 598 11.85 6.26 -14.62
N SER A 599 12.14 5.56 -15.72
CA SER A 599 13.02 6.06 -16.79
C SER A 599 12.40 7.18 -17.65
N GLY A 600 11.11 7.49 -17.45
CA GLY A 600 10.38 8.49 -18.23
C GLY A 600 10.13 8.10 -19.70
N LYS A 601 10.61 6.93 -20.12
CA LYS A 601 10.43 6.38 -21.48
C LYS A 601 9.22 5.46 -21.57
N GLY A 602 8.05 5.94 -21.15
CA GLY A 602 6.81 5.15 -21.17
C GLY A 602 6.88 3.80 -20.42
N ASN A 603 5.80 3.02 -20.47
CA ASN A 603 5.74 1.70 -19.84
C ASN A 603 6.23 0.62 -20.82
N ILE A 604 7.56 0.54 -21.02
CA ILE A 604 8.19 -0.50 -21.86
C ILE A 604 7.97 -1.87 -21.23
N ARG A 605 7.55 -2.85 -22.04
CA ARG A 605 7.27 -4.23 -21.62
C ARG A 605 8.14 -5.21 -22.41
N THR A 606 8.90 -6.05 -21.71
CA THR A 606 9.71 -7.11 -22.30
C THR A 606 9.54 -8.40 -21.50
N ALA A 607 9.08 -9.47 -22.16
CA ALA A 607 8.91 -10.76 -21.51
C ALA A 607 10.27 -11.44 -21.25
N HIS A 608 10.47 -11.92 -20.03
CA HIS A 608 11.67 -12.62 -19.59
C HIS A 608 11.29 -13.79 -18.66
N ALA A 609 12.23 -14.69 -18.40
CA ALA A 609 12.00 -15.83 -17.51
C ALA A 609 11.59 -15.32 -16.11
N THR A 610 10.60 -15.96 -15.50
CA THR A 610 10.05 -15.55 -14.21
C THR A 610 10.53 -16.43 -13.07
N ASN A 611 10.39 -15.99 -11.83
CA ASN A 611 10.77 -16.81 -10.66
C ASN A 611 10.03 -18.16 -10.59
N SER A 612 8.89 -18.30 -11.27
CA SER A 612 8.14 -19.56 -11.42
C SER A 612 8.67 -20.48 -12.52
N ASP A 613 9.68 -20.07 -13.31
CA ASP A 613 10.31 -20.85 -14.38
C ASP A 613 11.32 -21.89 -13.86
N GLN A 614 10.92 -22.78 -12.96
CA GLN A 614 11.77 -23.95 -12.67
C GLN A 614 11.74 -24.90 -13.86
N ARG A 615 12.74 -24.82 -14.74
CA ARG A 615 12.75 -25.55 -16.02
C ARG A 615 12.62 -27.04 -15.86
N HIS A 616 13.34 -27.65 -14.92
CA HIS A 616 13.27 -29.08 -14.68
C HIS A 616 12.77 -29.32 -13.26
N SER A 617 11.70 -30.11 -13.15
CA SER A 617 11.18 -30.58 -11.86
C SER A 617 10.96 -32.08 -11.91
N VAL A 618 11.46 -32.78 -10.90
CA VAL A 618 11.33 -34.23 -10.69
C VAL A 618 10.73 -34.44 -9.32
N VAL A 619 9.64 -35.20 -9.26
CA VAL A 619 9.04 -35.67 -8.01
C VAL A 619 8.97 -37.19 -8.06
N LEU A 620 9.48 -37.84 -7.03
CA LEU A 620 9.50 -39.28 -6.91
C LEU A 620 8.97 -39.67 -5.53
N ASN A 621 7.86 -40.38 -5.48
CA ASN A 621 7.30 -40.96 -4.26
C ASN A 621 7.35 -42.49 -4.35
N ILE A 622 8.00 -43.12 -3.37
CA ILE A 622 8.08 -44.57 -3.25
C ILE A 622 7.49 -44.96 -1.90
N ASP A 623 6.46 -45.79 -1.92
CA ASP A 623 5.88 -46.37 -0.71
C ASP A 623 6.05 -47.89 -0.78
N TYR A 624 6.68 -48.47 0.25
CA TYR A 624 6.79 -49.91 0.41
C TYR A 624 6.10 -50.36 1.69
N ARG A 625 5.20 -51.34 1.61
CA ARG A 625 4.54 -51.93 2.80
C ARG A 625 4.52 -53.44 2.76
N PHE A 626 4.77 -54.03 3.92
CA PHE A 626 4.41 -55.40 4.22
C PHE A 626 2.94 -55.48 4.62
N PHE A 627 2.18 -56.37 3.98
CA PHE A 627 0.77 -56.58 4.29
C PHE A 627 0.56 -57.53 5.46
N GLY A 628 -0.64 -57.51 6.04
CA GLY A 628 -1.05 -58.42 7.10
C GLY A 628 -1.48 -59.81 6.62
N GLY A 629 -1.52 -60.75 7.55
CA GLY A 629 -2.16 -62.05 7.39
C GLY A 629 -1.62 -62.89 6.23
N LYS A 630 -2.51 -63.30 5.32
CA LYS A 630 -2.18 -64.19 4.20
C LYS A 630 -1.33 -63.52 3.12
N ASP A 631 -1.33 -62.18 3.08
CA ASP A 631 -0.62 -61.38 2.09
C ASP A 631 0.77 -60.93 2.57
N TYR A 632 1.17 -61.32 3.79
CA TYR A 632 2.50 -61.03 4.30
C TYR A 632 3.59 -61.82 3.55
N LYS A 633 4.47 -61.07 2.89
CA LYS A 633 5.63 -61.60 2.13
C LYS A 633 6.98 -61.23 2.76
N GLY A 634 6.99 -60.78 4.02
CA GLY A 634 8.22 -60.37 4.71
C GLY A 634 8.90 -61.48 5.52
N PRO A 635 9.97 -61.15 6.26
CA PRO A 635 10.70 -62.10 7.12
C PRO A 635 9.79 -62.76 8.15
N LYS A 636 9.85 -64.09 8.24
CA LYS A 636 9.11 -64.90 9.22
C LYS A 636 10.08 -65.46 10.23
N LEU A 637 9.78 -65.29 11.52
CA LEU A 637 10.54 -65.88 12.61
C LEU A 637 9.72 -67.05 13.17
N THR A 638 10.23 -68.27 13.03
CA THR A 638 9.63 -69.46 13.65
C THR A 638 10.32 -69.74 14.98
N LEU A 639 9.57 -69.60 16.08
CA LEU A 639 10.04 -69.92 17.42
C LEU A 639 9.52 -71.30 17.81
N LYS A 640 10.43 -72.21 18.18
CA LYS A 640 10.06 -73.49 18.80
C LYS A 640 9.66 -73.22 20.25
N LYS A 641 8.40 -73.43 20.58
CA LYS A 641 7.96 -73.48 21.98
C LYS A 641 8.17 -74.90 22.46
N GLY A 642 8.84 -75.08 23.62
CA GLY A 642 9.11 -76.41 24.18
C GLY A 642 7.85 -77.30 24.16
N GLY A 643 8.00 -78.52 23.63
CA GLY A 643 6.91 -79.47 23.35
C GLY A 643 6.23 -79.22 22.00
N ASP A 644 6.85 -79.66 20.90
CA ASP A 644 6.33 -79.83 19.53
C ASP A 644 5.41 -78.76 18.90
N LYS A 645 5.35 -77.55 19.47
CA LYS A 645 4.51 -76.46 18.95
C LYS A 645 5.38 -75.31 18.42
N GLU A 646 5.37 -75.17 17.10
CA GLU A 646 6.01 -74.05 16.40
C GLU A 646 5.07 -72.84 16.35
N LYS A 647 5.59 -71.64 16.66
CA LYS A 647 4.90 -70.36 16.46
C LYS A 647 5.65 -69.52 15.43
N THR A 648 5.01 -69.24 14.30
CA THR A 648 5.55 -68.32 13.29
C THR A 648 5.08 -66.89 13.58
N ILE A 649 6.02 -65.95 13.61
CA ILE A 649 5.79 -64.52 13.79
C ILE A 649 6.18 -63.81 12.49
N ASN A 650 5.26 -63.04 11.94
CA ASN A 650 5.52 -62.16 10.80
C ASN A 650 6.19 -60.88 11.35
N VAL A 651 7.51 -60.80 11.25
CA VAL A 651 8.32 -59.80 11.97
C VAL A 651 7.98 -58.35 11.58
N LEU A 652 7.65 -58.12 10.31
CA LEU A 652 7.38 -56.80 9.75
C LEU A 652 5.92 -56.65 9.31
N GLU A 653 4.99 -57.42 9.88
CA GLU A 653 3.59 -57.36 9.49
C GLU A 653 3.01 -55.95 9.66
N ASN A 654 2.34 -55.43 8.62
CA ASN A 654 1.79 -54.07 8.58
C ASN A 654 2.83 -52.94 8.76
N VAL A 655 4.11 -53.23 8.60
CA VAL A 655 5.18 -52.22 8.58
C VAL A 655 5.31 -51.67 7.17
N GLY A 656 5.47 -50.35 7.05
CA GLY A 656 5.75 -49.70 5.78
C GLY A 656 6.70 -48.51 5.93
N ALA A 657 7.31 -48.12 4.82
CA ALA A 657 8.17 -46.96 4.69
C ALA A 657 7.76 -46.17 3.44
N ASN A 658 7.77 -44.85 3.53
CA ASN A 658 7.58 -43.95 2.40
C ASN A 658 8.81 -43.05 2.26
N ALA A 659 9.26 -42.86 1.03
CA ALA A 659 10.30 -41.91 0.68
C ALA A 659 9.76 -40.99 -0.42
N THR A 660 9.95 -39.68 -0.23
CA THR A 660 9.66 -38.67 -1.26
C THR A 660 10.95 -37.93 -1.60
N PHE A 661 11.25 -37.83 -2.87
CA PHE A 661 12.40 -37.13 -3.42
C PHE A 661 11.93 -36.03 -4.37
N PHE A 662 12.47 -34.83 -4.18
CA PHE A 662 12.22 -33.67 -5.04
C PHE A 662 13.56 -33.26 -5.63
N ALA A 663 13.65 -33.11 -6.94
CA ALA A 663 14.81 -32.50 -7.55
C ALA A 663 14.38 -31.48 -8.59
N GLY A 664 15.14 -30.42 -8.74
CA GLY A 664 14.93 -29.53 -9.86
C GLY A 664 16.10 -28.63 -10.17
N SER A 665 16.09 -28.09 -11.38
CA SER A 665 17.14 -27.24 -11.90
C SER A 665 16.58 -26.21 -12.86
N GLY A 666 17.39 -25.22 -13.20
CA GLY A 666 17.01 -24.21 -14.15
C GLY A 666 16.03 -23.18 -13.58
N THR A 667 15.97 -23.00 -12.25
CA THR A 667 15.26 -21.87 -11.64
C THR A 667 16.03 -20.59 -11.95
N PRO A 668 15.42 -19.56 -12.56
CA PRO A 668 16.11 -18.34 -12.89
C PRO A 668 16.39 -17.49 -11.65
N TYR A 669 17.43 -16.67 -11.74
CA TYR A 669 17.75 -15.64 -10.76
C TYR A 669 18.48 -14.47 -11.43
N SER A 670 18.37 -13.32 -10.80
CA SER A 670 19.12 -12.12 -11.16
C SER A 670 20.48 -12.09 -10.47
N LYS A 671 21.54 -12.29 -11.24
CA LYS A 671 22.91 -12.26 -10.70
C LYS A 671 23.29 -10.83 -10.36
N GLN A 672 23.86 -10.63 -9.18
CA GLN A 672 24.40 -9.34 -8.76
C GLN A 672 25.88 -9.22 -9.13
N SER A 673 26.32 -8.01 -9.48
CA SER A 673 27.74 -7.68 -9.73
C SER A 673 28.48 -7.20 -8.47
N ASN A 674 27.78 -6.51 -7.57
CA ASN A 674 28.29 -6.04 -6.29
C ASN A 674 27.80 -6.90 -5.11
N VAL A 675 28.41 -6.74 -3.94
CA VAL A 675 27.91 -7.31 -2.67
C VAL A 675 27.08 -6.22 -1.99
N THR A 676 25.86 -6.53 -1.55
CA THR A 676 25.02 -5.63 -0.76
C THR A 676 24.73 -6.22 0.61
N PRO A 677 24.93 -5.49 1.72
CA PRO A 677 24.59 -5.95 3.06
C PRO A 677 23.06 -5.94 3.25
N THR A 678 22.42 -7.11 3.08
CA THR A 678 20.96 -7.26 3.09
C THR A 678 20.31 -7.14 4.46
N VAL A 679 21.08 -7.27 5.54
CA VAL A 679 20.56 -7.29 6.93
C VAL A 679 20.71 -5.92 7.62
N GLN A 680 21.48 -5.00 7.05
CA GLN A 680 21.77 -3.71 7.65
C GLN A 680 20.73 -2.66 7.23
N GLY A 681 19.94 -2.16 8.20
CA GLY A 681 18.97 -1.09 8.01
C GLY A 681 19.61 0.28 7.76
N GLY A 682 18.89 1.18 7.09
CA GLY A 682 19.30 2.58 6.90
C GLY A 682 20.48 2.82 5.95
N VAL A 683 21.06 1.78 5.33
CA VAL A 683 22.06 1.91 4.27
C VAL A 683 21.38 1.80 2.91
N ASN A 684 21.45 2.86 2.10
CA ASN A 684 20.97 2.83 0.72
C ASN A 684 21.83 1.86 -0.10
N ASN A 685 21.31 0.66 -0.32
CA ASN A 685 22.00 -0.41 -1.06
C ASN A 685 21.33 -0.63 -2.41
N THR A 686 22.02 -0.23 -3.47
CA THR A 686 21.58 -0.52 -4.84
C THR A 686 22.25 -1.80 -5.32
N ALA A 687 21.47 -2.87 -5.49
CA ALA A 687 21.94 -4.08 -6.17
C ALA A 687 22.13 -3.78 -7.65
N ILE A 688 23.34 -3.99 -8.17
CA ILE A 688 23.66 -3.77 -9.58
C ILE A 688 23.57 -5.11 -10.30
N LEU A 689 22.57 -5.22 -11.17
CA LEU A 689 22.32 -6.40 -12.00
C LEU A 689 23.51 -6.71 -12.92
N LYS A 690 23.91 -7.98 -12.97
CA LYS A 690 24.89 -8.53 -13.91
C LYS A 690 24.16 -9.34 -14.97
N GLY A 691 23.97 -8.74 -16.15
CA GLY A 691 23.23 -9.34 -17.26
C GLY A 691 21.77 -8.90 -17.29
N GLU A 692 20.88 -9.79 -17.66
CA GLU A 692 19.43 -9.53 -17.73
C GLU A 692 18.71 -9.99 -16.45
N ASN A 693 17.55 -9.39 -16.18
CA ASN A 693 16.71 -9.81 -15.06
C ASN A 693 16.31 -11.28 -15.29
N ASN A 694 16.53 -12.14 -14.30
CA ASN A 694 16.31 -13.58 -14.41
C ASN A 694 17.06 -14.27 -15.57
N GLY A 695 18.19 -13.69 -16.01
CA GLY A 695 19.00 -14.24 -17.09
C GLY A 695 19.94 -15.39 -16.69
N SER A 696 20.14 -15.65 -15.40
CA SER A 696 21.00 -16.74 -14.89
C SER A 696 20.17 -17.87 -14.29
N TYR A 697 20.68 -19.11 -14.28
CA TYR A 697 19.92 -20.30 -13.86
C TYR A 697 20.65 -21.09 -12.78
N LEU A 698 19.91 -21.52 -11.75
CA LEU A 698 20.43 -22.36 -10.68
C LEU A 698 20.72 -23.79 -11.19
N PRO A 699 21.78 -24.45 -10.68
CA PRO A 699 22.05 -25.85 -10.95
C PRO A 699 20.99 -26.76 -10.29
N TRP A 700 21.17 -28.07 -10.39
CA TRP A 700 20.34 -29.04 -9.69
C TRP A 700 20.39 -28.84 -8.17
N ASN A 701 19.21 -28.83 -7.56
CA ASN A 701 18.97 -28.90 -6.13
C ASN A 701 18.09 -30.13 -5.85
N TYR A 702 18.30 -30.82 -4.73
CA TYR A 702 17.71 -32.13 -4.39
C TYR A 702 17.34 -32.25 -2.91
#